data_AF-A0A4S4K7Y6-F1
#
_entry.id   AF-A0A4S4K7Y6-F1
#
_cell.length_a   1.000
_cell.length_b   1.000
_cell.length_c   1.000
_cell.angle_alpha   90.00
_cell.angle_beta   90.00
_cell.angle_gamma   90.00
#
_symmetry.space_group_name_H-M   'P 1'
#
loop_
_entity.id
_entity.type
_entity.pdbx_description
1 polymer ?
#
loop_
_entity_poly.entity_id
_entity_poly.type
_entity_poly.pdbx_seq_one_letter_code
_entity_poly.pdbx_strand_id
1 'polypeptide(L)'
;MAPALTVTETATENVTNALGSVSLKAEKGPSYPRYLPHFDASEKFPPTPVREFSDPGLRADPTKPNLLKPGVQVKQISPYIGSEVRGVQISQLSKEGLDELALFAAERKVLAFRDQDFKDLSPERQIEIASHFGPIQRHPTSGNVEGFPEFHVVYRDADHQRFREYRGADNRAIRTSWHSDVSYELQPPGTTFFWILDIPENQAGDTLFLSQVEAYKRLSPEFQKRLEGLRAVHSAVYQAEYSRKSGGPVRREPVESEHPVVRQHPATGEKALYVNPGFTRRIVGFKEEESEYLLKFLYDHISKGADYQIRATYEPGTLVIWFERSPAADRHFVLLVRHDARAQKSAHKAAVHVFTPAPPPPPSPPKAKAASPSSKPSAPKPASKPASVAETSTSKTNDVDEADSDKKDRKRKRRFRFPTQRPSISLERPRAYSRPIGVGVLRAYDEALAYIKKDSNVVKAELEEYKASLAKAESSPESDSSKVERLKEKVKILEIQSEINLPSVRWKARNGLADLTKPIYRHLVEQRWREDGALDMLMERIYQMNVVPDLLPNMRPTLDLRVNFPEAPPDNVYQRTRVKRDYEKVEPGIFLLPEQQTRKPPMLYTTVFHTDTRLYTLLMVDLDVPDQENASYKPYLHWMQPNIALSALSPSPIPLTTTHTRYIPPHPQRGTPYHRYVILLLPQSSPTERIKIPAPTDEQRLGFNFRAFAAQYGLDGAKGGGVHMWREVWDETVTKIYTDIFEIEEPVYGRMPTPDRYVGLRGTKKYIQS
;
A
#
# COMPACT_ATOMS: atom_id res chain seq x y z
N MET A 1 62.76 30.23 -44.65
CA MET A 1 62.42 30.62 -46.04
C MET A 1 61.83 29.41 -46.73
N ALA A 2 60.52 29.41 -46.98
CA ALA A 2 59.84 28.45 -47.84
C ALA A 2 58.50 29.09 -48.26
N PRO A 3 58.46 29.81 -49.39
CA PRO A 3 57.27 30.51 -49.86
C PRO A 3 56.53 29.71 -50.96
N ALA A 4 55.48 30.33 -51.48
CA ALA A 4 54.71 29.98 -52.69
C ALA A 4 53.70 28.83 -52.54
N LEU A 5 52.39 29.07 -52.52
CA LEU A 5 51.50 29.62 -53.59
C LEU A 5 51.20 28.53 -54.66
N THR A 6 49.98 28.38 -55.20
CA THR A 6 48.99 29.45 -55.46
C THR A 6 47.51 28.99 -55.32
N VAL A 7 46.64 29.97 -55.19
CA VAL A 7 45.17 29.96 -55.00
C VAL A 7 44.39 29.74 -56.31
N THR A 8 43.20 29.12 -56.25
CA THR A 8 41.98 29.64 -56.91
C THR A 8 40.65 29.11 -56.32
N GLU A 9 39.95 30.05 -55.68
CA GLU A 9 38.49 30.29 -55.58
C GLU A 9 37.41 29.23 -55.25
N THR A 10 36.45 29.73 -54.49
CA THR A 10 35.34 29.09 -53.78
C THR A 10 34.01 29.07 -54.54
N ALA A 11 33.17 28.07 -54.26
CA ALA A 11 31.71 28.20 -54.33
C ALA A 11 30.99 27.36 -53.24
N THR A 12 30.79 28.00 -52.08
CA THR A 12 29.66 27.84 -51.12
C THR A 12 29.17 26.44 -50.64
N GLU A 13 29.56 26.14 -49.39
CA GLU A 13 28.68 25.81 -48.24
C GLU A 13 28.00 24.43 -48.02
N ASN A 14 28.46 23.77 -46.93
CA ASN A 14 27.69 23.23 -45.78
C ASN A 14 26.60 22.15 -46.06
N VAL A 15 26.62 20.95 -45.46
CA VAL A 15 26.59 20.69 -44.00
C VAL A 15 27.12 19.27 -43.65
N THR A 16 28.10 19.23 -42.73
CA THR A 16 28.55 18.13 -41.86
C THR A 16 28.57 16.66 -42.36
N ASN A 17 29.80 16.14 -42.53
CA ASN A 17 30.09 14.71 -42.52
C ASN A 17 31.23 14.45 -41.51
N ALA A 18 30.93 13.90 -40.32
CA ALA A 18 31.93 13.51 -39.31
C ALA A 18 31.36 12.59 -38.21
N LEU A 19 30.59 11.55 -38.57
CA LEU A 19 30.30 10.45 -37.64
C LEU A 19 31.27 9.30 -37.92
N GLY A 20 32.27 9.16 -37.05
CA GLY A 20 33.21 8.04 -37.10
C GLY A 20 32.47 6.71 -36.97
N SER A 21 32.87 5.73 -37.79
CA SER A 21 32.28 4.40 -37.84
C SER A 21 32.60 3.58 -36.59
N VAL A 22 31.86 3.83 -35.51
CA VAL A 22 31.77 2.88 -34.41
C VAL A 22 31.04 1.65 -34.93
N SER A 23 31.80 0.59 -35.19
CA SER A 23 31.26 -0.72 -35.52
C SER A 23 30.42 -1.22 -34.35
N LEU A 24 29.10 -1.09 -34.47
CA LEU A 24 28.15 -1.64 -33.52
C LEU A 24 28.33 -3.16 -33.50
N LYS A 25 28.83 -3.69 -32.39
CA LYS A 25 28.78 -5.14 -32.13
C LYS A 25 27.32 -5.57 -32.22
N ALA A 26 27.00 -6.44 -33.17
CA ALA A 26 25.72 -7.12 -33.18
C ALA A 26 25.66 -8.06 -31.96
N GLU A 27 24.98 -7.62 -30.91
CA GLU A 27 24.68 -8.51 -29.78
C GLU A 27 23.73 -9.62 -30.25
N LYS A 28 24.04 -10.86 -29.88
CA LYS A 28 23.24 -12.02 -30.27
C LYS A 28 21.89 -11.96 -29.55
N GLY A 29 20.81 -12.17 -30.29
CA GLY A 29 19.48 -12.40 -29.71
C GLY A 29 19.45 -13.66 -28.81
N PRO A 30 18.34 -13.89 -28.08
CA PRO A 30 18.23 -15.02 -27.15
C PRO A 30 18.50 -16.36 -27.84
N SER A 31 19.14 -17.30 -27.14
CA SER A 31 19.54 -18.59 -27.74
C SER A 31 18.34 -19.45 -28.15
N TYR A 32 17.18 -19.18 -27.55
CA TYR A 32 15.93 -19.93 -27.77
C TYR A 32 14.75 -19.02 -28.15
N PRO A 33 14.75 -18.37 -29.35
CA PRO A 33 13.75 -17.36 -29.71
C PRO A 33 12.29 -17.86 -29.69
N ARG A 34 12.05 -19.15 -29.93
CA ARG A 34 10.72 -19.79 -29.85
C ARG A 34 10.07 -19.57 -28.48
N TYR A 35 10.85 -19.51 -27.40
CA TYR A 35 10.32 -19.36 -26.05
C TYR A 35 10.16 -17.91 -25.62
N LEU A 36 10.19 -16.94 -26.55
CA LEU A 36 9.83 -15.55 -26.23
C LEU A 36 8.36 -15.47 -25.78
N PRO A 37 8.03 -14.64 -24.78
CA PRO A 37 6.70 -14.61 -24.19
C PRO A 37 5.69 -13.94 -25.14
N HIS A 38 4.75 -14.74 -25.64
CA HIS A 38 3.57 -14.27 -26.33
C HIS A 38 2.52 -13.77 -25.32
N PHE A 39 1.86 -12.65 -25.63
CA PHE A 39 0.84 -12.03 -24.77
C PHE A 39 -0.39 -11.67 -25.59
N ASP A 40 -1.34 -12.59 -25.69
CA ASP A 40 -2.65 -12.31 -26.27
C ASP A 40 -3.66 -11.93 -25.17
N ALA A 41 -4.13 -10.68 -25.20
CA ALA A 41 -5.16 -10.17 -24.28
C ALA A 41 -6.59 -10.55 -24.70
N SER A 42 -6.78 -11.03 -25.93
CA SER A 42 -8.05 -11.55 -26.45
C SER A 42 -8.27 -13.03 -26.11
N GLU A 43 -7.18 -13.78 -25.89
CA GLU A 43 -7.21 -15.18 -25.44
C GLU A 43 -8.01 -15.34 -24.13
N LYS A 44 -8.93 -16.31 -24.12
CA LYS A 44 -9.73 -16.66 -22.94
C LYS A 44 -9.71 -18.16 -22.70
N PHE A 45 -9.58 -18.52 -21.43
CA PHE A 45 -9.66 -19.90 -20.96
C PHE A 45 -10.99 -20.11 -20.20
N PRO A 46 -11.60 -21.29 -20.29
CA PRO A 46 -12.70 -21.64 -19.42
C PRO A 46 -12.26 -21.65 -17.94
N PRO A 47 -13.22 -21.61 -17.00
CA PRO A 47 -12.95 -21.94 -15.60
C PRO A 47 -12.21 -23.28 -15.48
N THR A 48 -11.30 -23.38 -14.53
CA THR A 48 -10.53 -24.61 -14.28
C THR A 48 -11.49 -25.74 -13.90
N PRO A 49 -11.61 -26.82 -14.70
CA PRO A 49 -12.46 -27.93 -14.35
C PRO A 49 -11.83 -28.77 -13.24
N VAL A 50 -12.64 -29.11 -12.24
CA VAL A 50 -12.30 -30.00 -11.14
C VAL A 50 -12.10 -31.42 -11.69
N ARG A 51 -10.89 -31.99 -11.59
CA ARG A 51 -10.52 -33.30 -12.18
C ARG A 51 -10.08 -34.35 -11.17
N GLU A 52 -10.45 -35.61 -11.39
CA GLU A 52 -9.85 -36.76 -10.71
C GLU A 52 -8.51 -37.14 -11.37
N PHE A 53 -7.54 -37.56 -10.55
CA PHE A 53 -6.19 -37.94 -10.99
C PHE A 53 -5.50 -38.79 -9.90
N SER A 54 -4.64 -39.73 -10.30
CA SER A 54 -3.90 -40.61 -9.37
C SER A 54 -2.42 -40.26 -9.34
N ASP A 55 -1.82 -40.26 -8.14
CA ASP A 55 -0.45 -39.81 -7.90
C ASP A 55 0.60 -40.75 -8.51
N PRO A 56 1.47 -40.27 -9.42
CA PRO A 56 2.64 -41.00 -9.89
C PRO A 56 3.54 -41.50 -8.76
N GLY A 57 3.73 -40.68 -7.72
CA GLY A 57 4.57 -41.05 -6.57
C GLY A 57 4.00 -42.17 -5.70
N LEU A 58 2.70 -42.50 -5.83
CA LEU A 58 2.08 -43.67 -5.18
C LEU A 58 2.24 -44.97 -5.98
N ARG A 59 2.67 -44.88 -7.25
CA ARG A 59 2.98 -46.05 -8.12
C ARG A 59 4.48 -46.37 -8.17
N ALA A 60 5.31 -45.44 -7.72
CA ALA A 60 6.76 -45.51 -7.75
C ALA A 60 7.34 -46.64 -6.90
N ASP A 61 8.44 -47.23 -7.37
CA ASP A 61 9.30 -48.07 -6.53
C ASP A 61 10.04 -47.17 -5.50
N PRO A 62 9.94 -47.45 -4.18
CA PRO A 62 10.64 -46.67 -3.16
C PRO A 62 12.17 -46.61 -3.33
N THR A 63 12.77 -47.64 -3.93
CA THR A 63 14.22 -47.74 -4.18
C THR A 63 14.70 -46.95 -5.40
N LYS A 64 13.76 -46.51 -6.26
CA LYS A 64 13.97 -45.64 -7.41
C LYS A 64 15.02 -46.14 -8.44
N PRO A 65 14.95 -47.41 -8.89
CA PRO A 65 15.98 -48.03 -9.73
C PRO A 65 16.06 -47.48 -11.16
N ASN A 66 14.98 -46.91 -11.70
CA ASN A 66 14.97 -46.33 -13.05
C ASN A 66 15.52 -44.89 -13.08
N LEU A 67 15.40 -44.16 -11.96
CA LEU A 67 15.90 -42.81 -11.77
C LEU A 67 17.33 -42.78 -11.20
N LEU A 68 17.62 -43.59 -10.18
CA LEU A 68 18.90 -43.61 -9.43
C LEU A 68 19.79 -44.78 -9.87
N LYS A 69 19.99 -44.90 -11.18
CA LYS A 69 20.84 -45.92 -11.81
C LYS A 69 22.31 -45.82 -11.35
N PRO A 70 23.09 -46.93 -11.41
CA PRO A 70 24.53 -46.87 -11.20
C PRO A 70 25.21 -45.79 -12.07
N GLY A 71 25.94 -44.87 -11.44
CA GLY A 71 26.55 -43.71 -12.09
C GLY A 71 25.80 -42.38 -11.91
N VAL A 72 24.53 -42.41 -11.47
CA VAL A 72 23.80 -41.19 -11.08
C VAL A 72 24.36 -40.65 -9.78
N GLN A 73 24.69 -39.35 -9.76
CA GLN A 73 25.23 -38.67 -8.58
C GLN A 73 24.14 -37.80 -7.94
N VAL A 74 23.92 -37.97 -6.64
CA VAL A 74 22.96 -37.18 -5.85
C VAL A 74 23.71 -36.45 -4.73
N LYS A 75 23.61 -35.12 -4.72
CA LYS A 75 24.17 -34.25 -3.68
C LYS A 75 23.03 -33.55 -2.94
N GLN A 76 22.87 -33.81 -1.65
CA GLN A 76 21.88 -33.09 -0.84
C GLN A 76 22.32 -31.61 -0.67
N ILE A 77 21.39 -30.68 -0.85
CA ILE A 77 21.66 -29.23 -0.75
C ILE A 77 21.47 -28.77 0.70
N SER A 78 20.42 -29.23 1.38
CA SER A 78 20.24 -29.12 2.83
C SER A 78 19.59 -30.38 3.40
N PRO A 79 19.58 -30.59 4.73
CA PRO A 79 18.93 -31.76 5.33
C PRO A 79 17.43 -31.83 4.97
N TYR A 80 16.72 -30.70 5.07
CA TYR A 80 15.25 -30.64 5.02
C TYR A 80 14.65 -30.48 3.62
N ILE A 81 15.45 -30.06 2.63
CA ILE A 81 14.99 -29.70 1.29
C ILE A 81 16.17 -29.67 0.30
N GLY A 82 15.92 -30.07 -0.95
CA GLY A 82 16.85 -29.88 -2.04
C GLY A 82 17.83 -31.03 -2.26
N SER A 83 17.92 -31.49 -3.51
CA SER A 83 19.00 -32.34 -3.98
C SER A 83 19.41 -31.93 -5.39
N GLU A 84 20.71 -31.80 -5.63
CA GLU A 84 21.28 -31.72 -6.98
C GLU A 84 21.49 -33.14 -7.51
N VAL A 85 21.17 -33.36 -8.79
CA VAL A 85 21.26 -34.66 -9.46
C VAL A 85 22.00 -34.52 -10.78
N ARG A 86 22.97 -35.40 -11.04
CA ARG A 86 23.73 -35.49 -12.31
C ARG A 86 23.77 -36.93 -12.82
N GLY A 87 23.93 -37.10 -14.13
CA GLY A 87 24.09 -38.42 -14.76
C GLY A 87 22.80 -39.13 -15.20
N VAL A 88 21.65 -38.44 -15.20
CA VAL A 88 20.36 -38.94 -15.73
C VAL A 88 19.69 -37.86 -16.57
N GLN A 89 19.08 -38.23 -17.70
CA GLN A 89 18.32 -37.32 -18.56
C GLN A 89 16.81 -37.55 -18.37
N ILE A 90 16.06 -36.51 -17.99
CA ILE A 90 14.60 -36.62 -17.79
C ILE A 90 13.86 -36.99 -19.10
N SER A 91 14.40 -36.58 -20.26
CA SER A 91 13.87 -36.91 -21.59
C SER A 91 13.82 -38.42 -21.90
N GLN A 92 14.71 -39.19 -21.27
CA GLN A 92 14.97 -40.62 -21.50
C GLN A 92 14.34 -41.53 -20.43
N LEU A 93 13.64 -40.97 -19.43
CA LEU A 93 12.98 -41.78 -18.41
C LEU A 93 11.77 -42.53 -18.98
N SER A 94 11.59 -43.77 -18.52
CA SER A 94 10.36 -44.52 -18.73
C SER A 94 9.25 -43.99 -17.82
N LYS A 95 8.01 -44.48 -17.98
CA LYS A 95 6.88 -44.09 -17.13
C LYS A 95 7.13 -44.40 -15.65
N GLU A 96 7.81 -45.51 -15.39
CA GLU A 96 8.24 -45.97 -14.06
C GLU A 96 9.31 -45.01 -13.50
N GLY A 97 10.28 -44.59 -14.31
CA GLY A 97 11.26 -43.55 -13.94
C GLY A 97 10.64 -42.17 -13.67
N LEU A 98 9.54 -41.83 -14.34
CA LEU A 98 8.77 -40.60 -14.07
C LEU A 98 7.90 -40.72 -12.81
N ASP A 99 7.38 -41.91 -12.50
CA ASP A 99 6.72 -42.20 -11.22
C ASP A 99 7.74 -42.08 -10.06
N GLU A 100 8.93 -42.66 -10.20
CA GLU A 100 10.04 -42.52 -9.25
C GLU A 100 10.51 -41.07 -9.07
N LEU A 101 10.53 -40.28 -10.15
CA LEU A 101 10.82 -38.85 -10.11
C LEU A 101 9.79 -38.07 -9.28
N ALA A 102 8.51 -38.41 -9.41
CA ALA A 102 7.46 -37.83 -8.57
C ALA A 102 7.66 -38.17 -7.08
N LEU A 103 7.98 -39.42 -6.75
CA LEU A 103 8.26 -39.81 -5.37
C LEU A 103 9.50 -39.09 -4.81
N PHE A 104 10.60 -39.03 -5.58
CA PHE A 104 11.82 -38.35 -5.14
C PHE A 104 11.62 -36.84 -4.94
N ALA A 105 10.83 -36.22 -5.82
CA ALA A 105 10.43 -34.83 -5.66
C ALA A 105 9.51 -34.62 -4.44
N ALA A 106 8.61 -35.54 -4.11
CA ALA A 106 7.82 -35.49 -2.87
C ALA A 106 8.68 -35.64 -1.59
N GLU A 107 9.72 -36.48 -1.64
CA GLU A 107 10.66 -36.69 -0.53
C GLU A 107 11.59 -35.49 -0.30
N ARG A 108 12.21 -34.97 -1.37
CA ARG A 108 13.24 -33.90 -1.31
C ARG A 108 12.72 -32.50 -1.59
N LYS A 109 11.47 -32.38 -2.03
CA LYS A 109 10.68 -31.17 -2.32
C LYS A 109 11.17 -30.39 -3.55
N VAL A 110 12.48 -30.21 -3.67
CA VAL A 110 13.16 -29.58 -4.81
C VAL A 110 14.26 -30.50 -5.31
N LEU A 111 14.30 -30.74 -6.62
CA LEU A 111 15.36 -31.44 -7.32
C LEU A 111 15.95 -30.54 -8.40
N ALA A 112 17.27 -30.37 -8.41
CA ALA A 112 17.99 -29.63 -9.44
C ALA A 112 18.79 -30.61 -10.31
N PHE A 113 18.24 -30.96 -11.47
CA PHE A 113 18.94 -31.76 -12.47
C PHE A 113 19.85 -30.87 -13.30
N ARG A 114 21.10 -31.28 -13.48
CA ARG A 114 22.10 -30.55 -14.26
C ARG A 114 22.29 -31.20 -15.62
N ASP A 115 22.89 -30.46 -16.54
CA ASP A 115 23.33 -30.97 -17.85
C ASP A 115 22.20 -31.61 -18.67
N GLN A 116 20.97 -31.06 -18.58
CA GLN A 116 19.78 -31.61 -19.22
C GLN A 116 19.58 -31.14 -20.66
N ASP A 117 19.18 -32.07 -21.52
CA ASP A 117 18.71 -31.84 -22.89
C ASP A 117 17.29 -31.24 -22.97
N PHE A 118 16.57 -31.15 -21.84
CA PHE A 118 15.13 -30.86 -21.80
C PHE A 118 14.76 -29.56 -22.53
N LYS A 119 15.64 -28.56 -22.51
CA LYS A 119 15.51 -27.26 -23.22
C LYS A 119 15.51 -27.38 -24.75
N ASP A 120 16.16 -28.41 -25.28
CA ASP A 120 16.37 -28.66 -26.71
C ASP A 120 15.29 -29.57 -27.32
N LEU A 121 14.40 -30.13 -26.48
CA LEU A 121 13.23 -30.89 -26.89
C LEU A 121 12.18 -30.02 -27.60
N SER A 122 11.31 -30.67 -28.38
CA SER A 122 10.11 -30.04 -28.92
C SER A 122 9.08 -29.73 -27.81
N PRO A 123 8.32 -28.62 -27.92
CA PRO A 123 7.29 -28.26 -26.93
C PRO A 123 6.29 -29.38 -26.65
N GLU A 124 5.92 -30.14 -27.68
CA GLU A 124 5.01 -31.29 -27.59
C GLU A 124 5.59 -32.39 -26.69
N ARG A 125 6.89 -32.69 -26.80
CA ARG A 125 7.56 -33.71 -25.98
C ARG A 125 7.74 -33.24 -24.53
N GLN A 126 7.99 -31.95 -24.31
CA GLN A 126 8.01 -31.36 -22.97
C GLN A 126 6.63 -31.44 -22.31
N ILE A 127 5.57 -31.11 -23.07
CA ILE A 127 4.16 -31.27 -22.66
C ILE A 127 3.84 -32.73 -22.35
N GLU A 128 4.27 -33.68 -23.18
CA GLU A 128 4.06 -35.12 -22.97
C GLU A 128 4.66 -35.59 -21.64
N ILE A 129 5.94 -35.26 -21.38
CA ILE A 129 6.64 -35.62 -20.14
C ILE A 129 5.96 -34.98 -18.93
N ALA A 130 5.63 -33.69 -18.99
CA ALA A 130 4.95 -32.99 -17.89
C ALA A 130 3.53 -33.54 -17.64
N SER A 131 2.81 -33.93 -18.70
CA SER A 131 1.43 -34.46 -18.61
C SER A 131 1.35 -35.81 -17.88
N HIS A 132 2.46 -36.55 -17.78
CA HIS A 132 2.54 -37.75 -16.92
C HIS A 132 2.26 -37.44 -15.44
N PHE A 133 2.54 -36.21 -15.00
CA PHE A 133 2.38 -35.77 -13.61
C PHE A 133 0.97 -35.27 -13.29
N GLY A 134 0.12 -35.10 -14.32
CA GLY A 134 -1.25 -34.59 -14.22
C GLY A 134 -1.61 -33.66 -15.40
N PRO A 135 -2.83 -33.09 -15.40
CA PRO A 135 -3.22 -32.09 -16.40
C PRO A 135 -2.37 -30.81 -16.29
N ILE A 136 -1.89 -30.25 -17.40
CA ILE A 136 -1.11 -29.00 -17.36
C ILE A 136 -2.00 -27.79 -17.01
N GLN A 137 -1.49 -26.91 -16.14
CA GLN A 137 -2.08 -25.64 -15.78
C GLN A 137 -1.74 -24.58 -16.82
N ARG A 138 -2.78 -23.98 -17.42
CA ARG A 138 -2.66 -22.81 -18.28
C ARG A 138 -2.81 -21.54 -17.44
N HIS A 139 -1.72 -20.78 -17.31
CA HIS A 139 -1.61 -19.67 -16.38
C HIS A 139 -2.39 -18.42 -16.85
N PRO A 140 -3.21 -17.78 -16.00
CA PRO A 140 -4.20 -16.80 -16.44
C PRO A 140 -3.63 -15.45 -16.87
N THR A 141 -2.42 -15.06 -16.43
CA THR A 141 -1.91 -13.68 -16.60
C THR A 141 -0.45 -13.55 -17.08
N SER A 142 0.22 -14.65 -17.45
CA SER A 142 1.63 -14.62 -17.85
C SER A 142 1.81 -14.70 -19.37
N GLY A 143 3.04 -14.52 -19.84
CA GLY A 143 3.40 -14.90 -21.21
C GLY A 143 3.40 -16.42 -21.38
N ASN A 144 2.93 -16.89 -22.52
CA ASN A 144 3.00 -18.28 -22.98
C ASN A 144 3.94 -18.39 -24.19
N VAL A 145 4.26 -19.62 -24.61
CA VAL A 145 4.91 -19.86 -25.92
C VAL A 145 3.82 -19.75 -27.00
N GLU A 146 4.12 -19.10 -28.12
CA GLU A 146 3.16 -18.95 -29.22
C GLU A 146 2.70 -20.33 -29.73
N GLY A 147 1.39 -20.55 -29.78
CA GLY A 147 0.77 -21.84 -30.09
C GLY A 147 0.68 -22.85 -28.94
N PHE A 148 1.37 -22.63 -27.81
CA PHE A 148 1.42 -23.56 -26.67
C PHE A 148 1.07 -22.86 -25.33
N PRO A 149 -0.23 -22.69 -25.01
CA PRO A 149 -0.70 -22.04 -23.79
C PRO A 149 -0.39 -22.80 -22.48
N GLU A 150 0.14 -24.01 -22.59
CA GLU A 150 0.68 -24.85 -21.51
C GLU A 150 1.92 -24.25 -20.83
N PHE A 151 2.66 -23.39 -21.52
CA PHE A 151 3.92 -22.83 -21.02
C PHE A 151 3.69 -21.54 -20.23
N HIS A 152 4.44 -21.40 -19.13
CA HIS A 152 4.65 -20.16 -18.42
C HIS A 152 6.09 -19.68 -18.69
N VAL A 153 6.21 -18.57 -19.43
CA VAL A 153 7.53 -18.02 -19.80
C VAL A 153 7.96 -16.93 -18.81
N VAL A 154 9.14 -17.10 -18.23
CA VAL A 154 9.80 -16.10 -17.37
C VAL A 154 11.00 -15.53 -18.12
N TYR A 155 10.74 -14.54 -18.97
CA TYR A 155 11.75 -13.84 -19.76
C TYR A 155 12.07 -12.46 -19.19
N ARG A 156 13.36 -12.09 -19.21
CA ARG A 156 13.85 -10.75 -18.93
C ARG A 156 14.91 -10.36 -19.94
N ASP A 157 14.72 -9.18 -20.49
CA ASP A 157 15.55 -8.52 -21.48
C ASP A 157 16.34 -7.38 -20.79
N ALA A 158 17.58 -7.15 -21.22
CA ALA A 158 18.41 -6.05 -20.71
C ALA A 158 17.92 -4.69 -21.23
N ASP A 159 17.53 -4.64 -22.50
CA ASP A 159 17.18 -3.43 -23.22
C ASP A 159 15.67 -3.19 -23.18
N HIS A 160 14.87 -4.24 -23.31
CA HIS A 160 13.41 -4.10 -23.24
C HIS A 160 12.95 -3.89 -21.80
N GLN A 161 12.63 -2.63 -21.48
CA GLN A 161 12.13 -2.18 -20.17
C GLN A 161 10.80 -2.82 -19.73
N ARG A 162 10.19 -3.73 -20.50
CA ARG A 162 8.91 -4.37 -20.17
C ARG A 162 8.87 -4.94 -18.75
N PHE A 163 9.92 -5.53 -18.20
CA PHE A 163 9.90 -5.99 -16.79
C PHE A 163 9.92 -4.84 -15.75
N ARG A 164 10.52 -3.69 -16.10
CA ARG A 164 10.45 -2.45 -15.29
C ARG A 164 9.09 -1.76 -15.44
N GLU A 165 8.49 -1.78 -16.63
CA GLU A 165 7.12 -1.29 -16.90
C GLU A 165 6.07 -2.16 -16.18
N TYR A 166 6.21 -3.49 -16.25
CA TYR A 166 5.35 -4.47 -15.56
C TYR A 166 5.48 -4.46 -14.04
N ARG A 167 6.54 -3.88 -13.45
CA ARG A 167 6.68 -3.74 -11.98
C ARG A 167 6.70 -2.32 -11.43
N GLY A 168 6.66 -1.32 -12.30
CA GLY A 168 6.89 0.07 -11.95
C GLY A 168 8.31 0.35 -11.44
N ALA A 169 8.57 1.62 -11.14
CA ALA A 169 9.75 2.03 -10.39
C ALA A 169 9.58 1.59 -8.92
N ASP A 170 9.82 0.30 -8.66
CA ASP A 170 9.51 -0.34 -7.38
C ASP A 170 10.40 0.21 -6.24
N ASN A 171 9.93 1.24 -5.54
CA ASN A 171 10.59 1.89 -4.39
C ASN A 171 10.54 1.00 -3.14
N ARG A 172 11.09 -0.21 -3.25
CA ARG A 172 11.17 -1.22 -2.20
C ARG A 172 12.62 -1.58 -1.94
N ALA A 173 13.01 -1.53 -0.67
CA ALA A 173 14.31 -2.04 -0.20
C ALA A 173 14.47 -3.55 -0.48
N ILE A 174 13.36 -4.30 -0.51
CA ILE A 174 13.32 -5.75 -0.73
C ILE A 174 12.32 -6.05 -1.86
N ARG A 175 12.82 -6.43 -3.04
CA ARG A 175 12.02 -6.66 -4.27
C ARG A 175 11.49 -8.09 -4.41
N THR A 176 11.31 -8.79 -3.28
CA THR A 176 11.27 -10.25 -3.27
C THR A 176 10.01 -10.77 -2.59
N SER A 177 9.23 -11.57 -3.32
CA SER A 177 7.89 -12.00 -2.93
C SER A 177 7.85 -13.52 -2.75
N TRP A 178 7.61 -13.97 -1.51
CA TRP A 178 7.38 -15.38 -1.22
C TRP A 178 5.95 -15.78 -1.62
N HIS A 179 5.81 -16.78 -2.47
CA HIS A 179 4.52 -17.25 -2.97
C HIS A 179 4.58 -18.72 -3.33
N SER A 180 3.40 -19.33 -3.29
CA SER A 180 3.09 -20.64 -3.87
C SER A 180 2.48 -20.42 -5.23
N ASP A 181 2.82 -21.22 -6.23
CA ASP A 181 2.25 -21.04 -7.56
C ASP A 181 0.73 -21.31 -7.53
N VAL A 182 -0.03 -20.33 -8.04
CA VAL A 182 -1.48 -20.44 -8.32
C VAL A 182 -2.33 -20.98 -7.15
N SER A 183 -1.91 -20.73 -5.90
CA SER A 183 -2.48 -21.31 -4.67
C SER A 183 -3.94 -20.92 -4.33
N TYR A 184 -4.63 -20.24 -5.24
CA TYR A 184 -6.04 -19.83 -5.19
C TYR A 184 -6.97 -20.70 -6.05
N GLU A 185 -6.43 -21.59 -6.88
CA GLU A 185 -7.26 -22.57 -7.60
C GLU A 185 -7.76 -23.63 -6.60
N LEU A 186 -8.95 -24.21 -6.83
CA LEU A 186 -9.43 -25.35 -6.02
C LEU A 186 -8.48 -26.55 -6.09
N GLN A 187 -7.78 -26.66 -7.22
CA GLN A 187 -6.69 -27.60 -7.50
C GLN A 187 -5.43 -26.79 -7.84
N PRO A 188 -4.59 -26.44 -6.86
CA PRO A 188 -3.27 -25.87 -7.13
C PRO A 188 -2.40 -26.78 -8.03
N PRO A 189 -1.34 -26.26 -8.65
CA PRO A 189 -0.27 -27.09 -9.19
C PRO A 189 0.30 -28.03 -8.13
N GLY A 190 0.73 -29.22 -8.55
CA GLY A 190 1.35 -30.25 -7.72
C GLY A 190 2.77 -30.60 -8.12
N THR A 191 3.15 -30.31 -9.36
CA THR A 191 4.53 -30.44 -9.85
C THR A 191 4.80 -29.31 -10.83
N THR A 192 5.94 -28.64 -10.69
CA THR A 192 6.41 -27.64 -11.64
C THR A 192 7.74 -28.09 -12.24
N PHE A 193 7.82 -28.06 -13.57
CA PHE A 193 9.06 -28.23 -14.34
C PHE A 193 9.56 -26.84 -14.73
N PHE A 194 10.81 -26.52 -14.43
CA PHE A 194 11.38 -25.19 -14.64
C PHE A 194 12.82 -25.30 -15.15
N TRP A 195 13.05 -24.97 -16.41
CA TRP A 195 14.37 -25.09 -17.03
C TRP A 195 14.92 -23.76 -17.49
N ILE A 196 16.23 -23.73 -17.56
CA ILE A 196 17.00 -22.54 -17.85
C ILE A 196 17.49 -22.58 -19.30
N LEU A 197 17.04 -21.60 -20.08
CA LEU A 197 17.39 -21.43 -21.48
C LEU A 197 18.68 -20.60 -21.58
N ASP A 198 18.67 -19.40 -21.00
CA ASP A 198 19.80 -18.46 -20.95
C ASP A 198 20.01 -17.87 -19.55
N ILE A 199 21.27 -17.71 -19.15
CA ILE A 199 21.73 -17.17 -17.86
C ILE A 199 22.61 -15.94 -18.11
N PRO A 200 22.48 -14.85 -17.34
CA PRO A 200 23.39 -13.72 -17.47
C PRO A 200 24.80 -14.09 -17.01
N GLU A 201 25.83 -13.56 -17.67
CA GLU A 201 27.25 -13.85 -17.39
C GLU A 201 27.66 -13.67 -15.91
N ASN A 202 26.99 -12.77 -15.20
CA ASN A 202 27.20 -12.51 -13.77
C ASN A 202 26.54 -13.52 -12.82
N GLN A 203 26.04 -14.66 -13.34
CA GLN A 203 25.40 -15.75 -12.59
C GLN A 203 24.21 -15.30 -11.73
N ALA A 204 23.56 -14.19 -12.09
CA ALA A 204 22.42 -13.66 -11.37
C ALA A 204 21.11 -14.40 -11.72
N GLY A 205 20.20 -14.42 -10.74
CA GLY A 205 18.83 -14.89 -10.96
C GLY A 205 18.47 -16.22 -10.32
N ASP A 206 19.23 -16.62 -9.31
CA ASP A 206 18.91 -17.72 -8.40
C ASP A 206 17.49 -17.61 -7.84
N THR A 207 16.97 -18.75 -7.40
CA THR A 207 15.67 -18.85 -6.77
C THR A 207 15.82 -19.43 -5.37
N LEU A 208 15.28 -18.76 -4.34
CA LEU A 208 15.15 -19.40 -3.03
C LEU A 208 13.88 -20.26 -2.98
N PHE A 209 14.01 -21.39 -2.32
CA PHE A 209 12.91 -22.29 -1.94
C PHE A 209 12.96 -22.53 -0.43
N LEU A 210 11.82 -22.87 0.20
CA LEU A 210 11.77 -23.18 1.63
C LEU A 210 10.80 -24.31 1.97
N SER A 211 11.16 -25.15 2.93
CA SER A 211 10.33 -26.29 3.36
C SER A 211 9.24 -25.86 4.33
N GLN A 212 7.98 -25.86 3.87
CA GLN A 212 6.83 -25.56 4.73
C GLN A 212 6.50 -26.67 5.74
N VAL A 213 7.00 -27.90 5.54
CA VAL A 213 7.00 -28.94 6.59
C VAL A 213 7.91 -28.57 7.73
N GLU A 214 9.12 -28.09 7.41
CA GLU A 214 10.09 -27.79 8.45
C GLU A 214 9.68 -26.51 9.19
N ALA A 215 9.09 -25.54 8.46
CA ALA A 215 8.37 -24.43 9.06
C ALA A 215 7.26 -24.90 10.02
N TYR A 216 6.43 -25.89 9.63
CA TYR A 216 5.41 -26.46 10.50
C TYR A 216 5.99 -27.18 11.73
N LYS A 217 6.95 -28.10 11.53
CA LYS A 217 7.60 -28.91 12.58
C LYS A 217 8.28 -28.05 13.65
N ARG A 218 8.77 -26.86 13.28
CA ARG A 218 9.40 -25.88 14.18
C ARG A 218 8.44 -25.05 15.02
N LEU A 219 7.14 -25.05 14.72
CA LEU A 219 6.16 -24.45 15.61
C LEU A 219 5.99 -25.31 16.87
N SER A 220 5.70 -24.66 18.01
CA SER A 220 5.42 -25.40 19.24
C SER A 220 4.18 -26.28 19.09
N PRO A 221 4.07 -27.40 19.83
CA PRO A 221 2.91 -28.31 19.74
C PRO A 221 1.56 -27.60 19.95
N GLU A 222 1.50 -26.58 20.80
CA GLU A 222 0.28 -25.78 21.00
C GLU A 222 -0.06 -24.90 19.78
N PHE A 223 0.94 -24.32 19.11
CA PHE A 223 0.71 -23.61 17.84
C PHE A 223 0.28 -24.57 16.73
N GLN A 224 0.90 -25.77 16.65
CA GLN A 224 0.49 -26.80 15.70
C GLN A 224 -1.00 -27.16 15.88
N LYS A 225 -1.41 -27.52 17.11
CA LYS A 225 -2.81 -27.78 17.47
C LYS A 225 -3.74 -26.62 17.14
N ARG A 226 -3.31 -25.37 17.38
CA ARG A 226 -4.14 -24.17 17.14
C ARG A 226 -4.33 -23.85 15.66
N LEU A 227 -3.38 -24.22 14.80
CA LEU A 227 -3.45 -23.99 13.35
C LEU A 227 -4.14 -25.14 12.60
N GLU A 228 -4.15 -26.35 13.16
CA GLU A 228 -4.92 -27.48 12.63
C GLU A 228 -6.42 -27.18 12.63
N GLY A 229 -7.10 -27.53 11.53
CA GLY A 229 -8.52 -27.23 11.32
C GLY A 229 -8.83 -25.79 10.87
N LEU A 230 -7.90 -24.84 11.00
CA LEU A 230 -8.10 -23.49 10.46
C LEU A 230 -8.08 -23.50 8.92
N ARG A 231 -8.87 -22.61 8.31
CA ARG A 231 -8.92 -22.38 6.85
C ARG A 231 -8.59 -20.92 6.56
N ALA A 232 -7.96 -20.66 5.41
CA ALA A 232 -7.64 -19.32 4.93
C ALA A 232 -8.11 -19.14 3.48
N VAL A 233 -8.45 -17.90 3.13
CA VAL A 233 -8.84 -17.51 1.78
C VAL A 233 -7.61 -17.15 0.96
N HIS A 234 -7.47 -17.78 -0.21
CA HIS A 234 -6.46 -17.48 -1.21
C HIS A 234 -7.13 -16.80 -2.41
N SER A 235 -6.53 -15.73 -2.94
CA SER A 235 -7.20 -14.83 -3.90
C SER A 235 -6.32 -14.44 -5.09
N ALA A 236 -6.83 -14.71 -6.29
CA ALA A 236 -6.27 -14.27 -7.57
C ALA A 236 -6.56 -12.79 -7.90
N VAL A 237 -7.50 -12.14 -7.19
CA VAL A 237 -8.06 -10.84 -7.57
C VAL A 237 -6.97 -9.78 -7.74
N TYR A 238 -6.04 -9.70 -6.77
CA TYR A 238 -4.90 -8.78 -6.82
C TYR A 238 -4.01 -9.01 -8.06
N GLN A 239 -3.70 -10.26 -8.40
CA GLN A 239 -2.89 -10.61 -9.58
C GLN A 239 -3.59 -10.23 -10.89
N ALA A 240 -4.90 -10.49 -11.00
CA ALA A 240 -5.69 -10.14 -12.17
C ALA A 240 -5.86 -8.63 -12.35
N GLU A 241 -6.16 -7.89 -11.26
CA GLU A 241 -6.19 -6.42 -11.30
C GLU A 241 -4.84 -5.82 -11.69
N TYR A 242 -3.76 -6.38 -11.17
CA TYR A 242 -2.40 -5.96 -11.49
C TYR A 242 -2.12 -6.14 -12.98
N SER A 243 -2.39 -7.33 -13.53
CA SER A 243 -2.24 -7.60 -14.97
C SER A 243 -3.06 -6.61 -15.81
N ARG A 244 -4.34 -6.37 -15.46
CA ARG A 244 -5.20 -5.37 -16.13
C ARG A 244 -4.60 -3.96 -16.10
N LYS A 245 -4.04 -3.53 -14.96
CA LYS A 245 -3.40 -2.20 -14.80
C LYS A 245 -2.13 -2.06 -15.65
N SER A 246 -1.36 -3.15 -15.80
CA SER A 246 -0.16 -3.22 -16.66
C SER A 246 -0.44 -3.49 -18.14
N GLY A 247 -1.71 -3.60 -18.56
CA GLY A 247 -2.07 -3.94 -19.94
C GLY A 247 -1.79 -5.40 -20.32
N GLY A 248 -1.53 -6.26 -19.35
CA GLY A 248 -1.32 -7.69 -19.53
C GLY A 248 -2.62 -8.49 -19.66
N PRO A 249 -2.53 -9.77 -20.09
CA PRO A 249 -3.69 -10.62 -20.29
C PRO A 249 -4.34 -11.00 -18.95
N VAL A 250 -5.65 -11.21 -18.99
CA VAL A 250 -6.42 -11.92 -17.94
C VAL A 250 -7.33 -12.90 -18.67
N ARG A 251 -6.86 -14.14 -18.79
CA ARG A 251 -7.47 -15.18 -19.63
C ARG A 251 -8.60 -15.93 -18.93
N ARG A 252 -8.55 -16.03 -17.60
CA ARG A 252 -9.59 -16.59 -16.72
C ARG A 252 -10.01 -15.52 -15.72
N GLU A 253 -11.28 -15.48 -15.32
CA GLU A 253 -11.71 -14.58 -14.24
C GLU A 253 -11.05 -15.00 -12.91
N PRO A 254 -10.66 -14.04 -12.05
CA PRO A 254 -10.00 -14.34 -10.80
C PRO A 254 -10.94 -15.05 -9.83
N VAL A 255 -10.42 -16.09 -9.19
CA VAL A 255 -11.13 -16.86 -8.17
C VAL A 255 -10.60 -16.55 -6.78
N GLU A 256 -11.45 -16.79 -5.78
CA GLU A 256 -11.06 -16.91 -4.38
C GLU A 256 -11.51 -18.28 -3.86
N SER A 257 -10.63 -18.95 -3.11
CA SER A 257 -10.87 -20.30 -2.60
C SER A 257 -10.48 -20.39 -1.12
N GLU A 258 -11.09 -21.33 -0.41
CA GLU A 258 -10.70 -21.66 0.97
C GLU A 258 -9.81 -22.91 0.99
N HIS A 259 -8.71 -22.80 1.74
CA HIS A 259 -7.75 -23.88 1.92
C HIS A 259 -7.33 -23.98 3.39
N PRO A 260 -7.12 -25.18 3.95
CA PRO A 260 -6.59 -25.30 5.30
C PRO A 260 -5.23 -24.63 5.48
N VAL A 261 -5.00 -24.04 6.65
CA VAL A 261 -3.73 -23.42 7.06
C VAL A 261 -2.66 -24.46 7.33
N VAL A 262 -3.04 -25.63 7.84
CA VAL A 262 -2.19 -26.83 7.95
C VAL A 262 -2.73 -27.89 7.02
N ARG A 263 -1.85 -28.48 6.21
CA ARG A 263 -2.19 -29.50 5.21
C ARG A 263 -1.22 -30.68 5.30
N GLN A 264 -1.65 -31.88 4.91
CA GLN A 264 -0.84 -33.11 5.04
C GLN A 264 -0.52 -33.75 3.67
N HIS A 265 0.74 -33.99 3.33
CA HIS A 265 1.12 -34.61 2.05
C HIS A 265 0.50 -36.02 1.89
N PRO A 266 0.00 -36.41 0.69
CA PRO A 266 -0.46 -37.77 0.40
C PRO A 266 0.59 -38.86 0.54
N ALA A 267 1.61 -38.83 -0.32
CA ALA A 267 2.62 -39.89 -0.43
C ALA A 267 3.53 -39.99 0.81
N THR A 268 3.91 -38.86 1.43
CA THR A 268 4.81 -38.85 2.60
C THR A 268 4.10 -38.75 3.96
N GLY A 269 2.81 -38.40 4.00
CA GLY A 269 2.05 -38.24 5.23
C GLY A 269 2.44 -37.02 6.10
N GLU A 270 3.37 -36.17 5.68
CA GLU A 270 3.90 -35.07 6.50
C GLU A 270 3.00 -33.81 6.49
N LYS A 271 2.91 -33.07 7.61
CA LYS A 271 2.13 -31.82 7.75
C LYS A 271 2.94 -30.55 7.41
N ALA A 272 2.39 -29.66 6.60
CA ALA A 272 2.98 -28.39 6.14
C ALA A 272 2.05 -27.18 6.38
N LEU A 273 2.64 -25.99 6.53
CA LEU A 273 1.91 -24.71 6.61
C LEU A 273 1.53 -24.18 5.21
N TYR A 274 0.27 -24.22 4.82
CA TYR A 274 -0.20 -23.68 3.54
C TYR A 274 -0.71 -22.24 3.70
N VAL A 275 0.21 -21.29 3.84
CA VAL A 275 -0.07 -19.84 3.77
C VAL A 275 1.04 -19.13 3.02
N ASN A 276 0.71 -18.06 2.29
CA ASN A 276 1.72 -17.26 1.59
C ASN A 276 1.28 -15.80 1.40
N PRO A 277 2.19 -14.82 1.55
CA PRO A 277 1.82 -13.39 1.45
C PRO A 277 1.41 -12.98 0.02
N GLY A 278 1.79 -13.74 -1.00
CA GLY A 278 1.36 -13.50 -2.39
C GLY A 278 -0.16 -13.61 -2.57
N PHE A 279 -0.78 -14.66 -2.03
CA PHE A 279 -2.16 -15.04 -2.34
C PHE A 279 -3.10 -15.18 -1.14
N THR A 280 -2.60 -15.53 0.05
CA THR A 280 -3.43 -15.63 1.26
C THR A 280 -3.90 -14.23 1.69
N ARG A 281 -5.17 -14.11 2.11
CA ARG A 281 -5.81 -12.82 2.47
C ARG A 281 -6.30 -12.78 3.91
N ARG A 282 -7.08 -13.77 4.33
CA ARG A 282 -7.69 -13.82 5.67
C ARG A 282 -7.93 -15.25 6.14
N ILE A 283 -7.96 -15.46 7.45
CA ILE A 283 -8.36 -16.71 8.09
C ILE A 283 -9.90 -16.70 8.23
N VAL A 284 -10.53 -17.83 7.92
CA VAL A 284 -11.98 -18.03 7.98
C VAL A 284 -12.41 -18.15 9.45
N GLY A 285 -13.43 -17.39 9.85
CA GLY A 285 -13.98 -17.39 11.21
C GLY A 285 -13.25 -16.50 12.22
N PHE A 286 -12.20 -15.79 11.81
CA PHE A 286 -11.45 -14.83 12.64
C PHE A 286 -11.88 -13.40 12.28
N LYS A 287 -11.72 -12.45 13.20
CA LYS A 287 -11.83 -11.01 12.89
C LYS A 287 -10.64 -10.56 12.03
N GLU A 288 -10.75 -9.36 11.46
CA GLU A 288 -9.75 -8.81 10.54
C GLU A 288 -8.39 -8.68 11.22
N GLU A 289 -8.34 -8.07 12.41
CA GLU A 289 -7.13 -7.86 13.19
C GLU A 289 -6.53 -9.19 13.68
N GLU A 290 -7.37 -10.09 14.20
CA GLU A 290 -6.97 -11.42 14.67
C GLU A 290 -6.33 -12.25 13.52
N SER A 291 -6.94 -12.18 12.34
CA SER A 291 -6.45 -12.80 11.12
C SER A 291 -5.15 -12.17 10.64
N GLU A 292 -5.05 -10.83 10.63
CA GLU A 292 -3.87 -10.11 10.21
C GLU A 292 -2.67 -10.43 11.11
N TYR A 293 -2.82 -10.36 12.44
CA TYR A 293 -1.75 -10.69 13.38
C TYR A 293 -1.25 -12.13 13.21
N LEU A 294 -2.17 -13.11 13.08
CA LEU A 294 -1.80 -14.51 12.93
C LEU A 294 -1.14 -14.79 11.57
N LEU A 295 -1.68 -14.24 10.47
CA LEU A 295 -1.06 -14.36 9.14
C LEU A 295 0.30 -13.67 9.10
N LYS A 296 0.45 -12.47 9.69
CA LYS A 296 1.73 -11.77 9.78
C LYS A 296 2.77 -12.59 10.53
N PHE A 297 2.43 -13.20 11.67
CA PHE A 297 3.32 -14.11 12.39
C PHE A 297 3.77 -15.27 11.50
N LEU A 298 2.83 -15.92 10.79
CA LEU A 298 3.16 -17.04 9.91
C LEU A 298 4.04 -16.60 8.73
N TYR A 299 3.78 -15.43 8.11
CA TYR A 299 4.62 -14.87 7.06
C TYR A 299 6.02 -14.48 7.55
N ASP A 300 6.13 -13.92 8.76
CA ASP A 300 7.41 -13.58 9.39
C ASP A 300 8.23 -14.85 9.70
N HIS A 301 7.60 -15.88 10.29
CA HIS A 301 8.22 -17.19 10.56
C HIS A 301 8.78 -17.81 9.29
N ILE A 302 7.92 -17.92 8.27
CA ILE A 302 8.24 -18.44 6.94
C ILE A 302 9.41 -17.68 6.29
N SER A 303 9.33 -16.34 6.24
CA SER A 303 10.27 -15.53 5.45
C SER A 303 11.66 -15.40 6.11
N LYS A 304 11.73 -15.47 7.44
CA LYS A 304 12.97 -15.33 8.23
C LYS A 304 13.64 -16.67 8.54
N GLY A 305 12.99 -17.80 8.27
CA GLY A 305 13.48 -19.15 8.53
C GLY A 305 14.60 -19.63 7.60
N ALA A 306 15.78 -19.02 7.68
CA ALA A 306 16.93 -19.35 6.84
C ALA A 306 17.35 -20.83 6.93
N ASP A 307 17.23 -21.45 8.12
CA ASP A 307 17.66 -22.83 8.38
C ASP A 307 16.93 -23.91 7.56
N TYR A 308 15.78 -23.57 6.99
CA TYR A 308 14.96 -24.44 6.14
C TYR A 308 14.71 -23.84 4.75
N GLN A 309 15.57 -22.89 4.35
CA GLN A 309 15.66 -22.33 3.02
C GLN A 309 16.86 -22.92 2.26
N ILE A 310 16.73 -23.02 0.94
CA ILE A 310 17.85 -23.26 0.02
C ILE A 310 17.86 -22.20 -1.07
N ARG A 311 19.03 -21.98 -1.66
CA ARG A 311 19.21 -21.23 -2.89
C ARG A 311 19.54 -22.20 -4.02
N ALA A 312 18.64 -22.34 -4.98
CA ALA A 312 18.94 -23.03 -6.23
C ALA A 312 19.70 -22.07 -7.15
N THR A 313 21.00 -22.34 -7.31
CA THR A 313 21.86 -21.70 -8.30
C THR A 313 21.66 -22.32 -9.67
N TYR A 314 21.83 -21.55 -10.74
CA TYR A 314 21.55 -22.01 -12.11
C TYR A 314 22.82 -22.13 -12.95
N GLU A 315 22.93 -23.25 -13.67
CA GLU A 315 23.91 -23.54 -14.71
C GLU A 315 23.16 -23.77 -16.05
N PRO A 316 23.76 -23.51 -17.23
CA PRO A 316 23.11 -23.81 -18.51
C PRO A 316 22.66 -25.28 -18.57
N GLY A 317 21.44 -25.55 -19.03
CA GLY A 317 20.88 -26.91 -18.99
C GLY A 317 20.44 -27.39 -17.60
N THR A 318 20.34 -26.50 -16.59
CA THR A 318 19.66 -26.85 -15.34
C THR A 318 18.15 -26.97 -15.55
N LEU A 319 17.57 -28.08 -15.10
CA LEU A 319 16.13 -28.29 -14.93
C LEU A 319 15.86 -28.47 -13.44
N VAL A 320 15.09 -27.55 -12.85
CA VAL A 320 14.58 -27.70 -11.49
C VAL A 320 13.16 -28.25 -11.55
N ILE A 321 12.91 -29.30 -10.79
CA ILE A 321 11.59 -29.88 -10.59
C ILE A 321 11.25 -29.73 -9.12
N TRP A 322 10.06 -29.24 -8.82
CA TRP A 322 9.61 -29.10 -7.45
C TRP A 322 8.13 -29.48 -7.25
N PHE A 323 7.78 -29.77 -6.00
CA PHE A 323 6.52 -30.41 -5.64
C PHE A 323 5.63 -29.53 -4.74
N GLU A 324 4.34 -29.47 -5.06
CA GLU A 324 3.30 -28.63 -4.44
C GLU A 324 1.99 -29.44 -4.15
N ARG A 325 2.13 -30.75 -3.98
CA ARG A 325 1.12 -31.75 -4.35
C ARG A 325 0.09 -32.16 -3.28
N SER A 326 -1.13 -32.50 -3.73
CA SER A 326 -2.22 -33.18 -3.01
C SER A 326 -3.14 -34.03 -3.93
N PRO A 327 -3.75 -35.11 -3.46
CA PRO A 327 -5.13 -35.52 -3.66
C PRO A 327 -5.95 -35.31 -2.37
N ALA A 328 -7.23 -34.97 -2.56
CA ALA A 328 -8.18 -34.56 -1.53
C ALA A 328 -7.92 -33.17 -0.90
N ALA A 329 -8.98 -32.59 -0.31
CA ALA A 329 -9.17 -31.15 -0.10
C ALA A 329 -8.13 -30.43 0.77
N ASP A 330 -7.47 -31.17 1.67
CA ASP A 330 -6.83 -30.61 2.86
C ASP A 330 -5.32 -30.93 2.94
N ARG A 331 -4.66 -31.19 1.79
CA ARG A 331 -3.46 -32.07 1.78
C ARG A 331 -2.27 -31.70 0.88
N HIS A 332 -1.99 -30.41 0.72
CA HIS A 332 -0.81 -29.91 -0.01
C HIS A 332 0.45 -29.75 0.85
N PHE A 333 1.60 -30.06 0.25
CA PHE A 333 2.83 -29.30 0.48
C PHE A 333 2.86 -28.08 -0.40
N VAL A 334 3.58 -27.04 0.01
CA VAL A 334 3.96 -25.96 -0.88
C VAL A 334 5.38 -25.52 -0.61
N LEU A 335 6.00 -25.01 -1.66
CA LEU A 335 7.28 -24.34 -1.62
C LEU A 335 7.04 -22.86 -1.86
N LEU A 336 7.77 -22.03 -1.13
CA LEU A 336 7.72 -20.60 -1.36
C LEU A 336 8.91 -20.19 -2.20
N VAL A 337 8.60 -19.63 -3.36
CA VAL A 337 9.55 -19.29 -4.41
C VAL A 337 9.92 -17.81 -4.28
N ARG A 338 11.22 -17.49 -4.29
CA ARG A 338 11.74 -16.12 -4.27
C ARG A 338 12.70 -15.91 -5.45
N HIS A 339 12.40 -14.95 -6.33
CA HIS A 339 13.35 -14.48 -7.33
C HIS A 339 14.08 -13.21 -6.86
N ASP A 340 15.41 -13.18 -6.98
CA ASP A 340 16.15 -11.91 -6.93
C ASP A 340 16.04 -11.21 -8.30
N ALA A 341 15.84 -9.89 -8.27
CA ALA A 341 15.65 -9.07 -9.45
C ALA A 341 16.72 -7.98 -9.65
N ARG A 342 17.68 -7.83 -8.71
CA ARG A 342 18.59 -6.68 -8.73
C ARG A 342 19.79 -6.84 -9.67
N ALA A 343 20.19 -8.07 -9.98
CA ALA A 343 21.41 -8.36 -10.75
C ALA A 343 21.15 -9.03 -12.13
N GLN A 344 19.92 -9.45 -12.45
CA GLN A 344 19.62 -10.05 -13.76
C GLN A 344 19.51 -8.96 -14.83
N LYS A 345 20.52 -8.85 -15.71
CA LYS A 345 20.44 -8.04 -16.93
C LYS A 345 19.60 -8.76 -18.00
N SER A 346 19.97 -9.99 -18.35
CA SER A 346 19.22 -10.85 -19.29
C SER A 346 18.98 -12.22 -18.66
N ALA A 347 17.78 -12.79 -18.77
CA ALA A 347 17.53 -14.16 -18.31
C ALA A 347 16.33 -14.76 -19.05
N HIS A 348 16.51 -15.94 -19.65
CA HIS A 348 15.46 -16.64 -20.37
C HIS A 348 15.17 -17.97 -19.68
N LYS A 349 13.96 -18.14 -19.17
CA LYS A 349 13.52 -19.33 -18.45
C LYS A 349 12.11 -19.71 -18.88
N ALA A 350 11.82 -21.00 -18.91
CA ALA A 350 10.50 -21.53 -19.22
C ALA A 350 10.06 -22.52 -18.14
N ALA A 351 8.75 -22.55 -17.90
CA ALA A 351 8.12 -23.37 -16.88
C ALA A 351 6.85 -24.04 -17.41
N VAL A 352 6.54 -25.22 -16.90
CA VAL A 352 5.25 -25.90 -17.06
C VAL A 352 4.76 -26.32 -15.68
N HIS A 353 3.56 -25.88 -15.33
CA HIS A 353 2.90 -26.19 -14.06
C HIS A 353 1.87 -27.30 -14.29
N VAL A 354 1.78 -28.26 -13.38
CA VAL A 354 0.92 -29.45 -13.54
C VAL A 354 -0.08 -29.54 -12.39
N PHE A 355 -1.39 -29.57 -12.67
CA PHE A 355 -2.50 -29.55 -11.70
C PHE A 355 -2.59 -30.80 -10.81
N THR A 356 -3.17 -30.63 -9.62
CA THR A 356 -3.51 -31.73 -8.69
C THR A 356 -4.94 -32.28 -8.82
N PRO A 357 -5.23 -33.50 -8.34
CA PRO A 357 -6.58 -34.08 -8.18
C PRO A 357 -7.51 -33.39 -7.15
N ALA A 358 -8.81 -33.69 -7.25
CA ALA A 358 -9.89 -33.07 -6.48
C ALA A 358 -10.57 -34.01 -5.46
N PRO A 359 -11.25 -33.45 -4.44
CA PRO A 359 -12.11 -34.21 -3.54
C PRO A 359 -13.52 -34.47 -4.11
N PRO A 360 -14.23 -35.53 -3.65
CA PRO A 360 -15.69 -35.63 -3.79
C PRO A 360 -16.41 -34.52 -3.00
N PRO A 361 -17.68 -34.19 -3.31
CA PRO A 361 -18.42 -33.14 -2.63
C PRO A 361 -18.63 -33.45 -1.14
N PRO A 362 -18.66 -32.43 -0.26
CA PRO A 362 -18.86 -32.64 1.17
C PRO A 362 -20.25 -33.26 1.45
N PRO A 363 -20.36 -34.17 2.44
CA PRO A 363 -21.67 -34.66 2.86
C PRO A 363 -22.52 -33.49 3.36
N SER A 364 -23.78 -33.44 2.94
CA SER A 364 -24.72 -32.42 3.41
C SER A 364 -24.82 -32.47 4.94
N PRO A 365 -24.87 -31.32 5.65
CA PRO A 365 -25.00 -31.33 7.10
C PRO A 365 -26.25 -32.11 7.51
N PRO A 366 -26.18 -32.94 8.57
CA PRO A 366 -27.29 -33.80 8.96
C PRO A 366 -28.51 -32.93 9.30
N LYS A 367 -29.62 -33.16 8.60
CA LYS A 367 -30.90 -32.52 8.91
C LYS A 367 -31.29 -32.83 10.35
N ALA A 368 -31.26 -31.82 11.22
CA ALA A 368 -31.77 -31.94 12.57
C ALA A 368 -33.23 -32.39 12.52
N LYS A 369 -33.52 -33.55 13.14
CA LYS A 369 -34.90 -34.01 13.35
C LYS A 369 -35.55 -33.12 14.41
N ALA A 370 -36.51 -32.30 14.00
CA ALA A 370 -37.47 -31.63 14.88
C ALA A 370 -38.88 -31.86 14.34
N ALA A 371 -39.86 -31.96 15.25
CA ALA A 371 -41.16 -32.57 15.00
C ALA A 371 -42.09 -31.79 14.04
N SER A 372 -42.99 -32.52 13.39
CA SER A 372 -44.25 -31.99 12.84
C SER A 372 -45.27 -31.75 13.99
N PRO A 373 -46.26 -30.86 13.83
CA PRO A 373 -47.50 -31.28 13.14
C PRO A 373 -48.21 -30.21 12.28
N SER A 374 -49.18 -30.67 11.46
CA SER A 374 -50.43 -30.03 10.94
C SER A 374 -50.56 -28.50 10.80
N SER A 375 -51.18 -27.90 9.75
CA SER A 375 -52.07 -28.45 8.69
C SER A 375 -52.16 -27.51 7.45
N LYS A 376 -52.56 -28.09 6.30
CA LYS A 376 -53.04 -27.43 5.04
C LYS A 376 -54.43 -26.75 5.25
N PRO A 377 -54.99 -25.87 4.36
CA PRO A 377 -54.98 -25.88 2.87
C PRO A 377 -54.90 -24.48 2.17
N SER A 378 -55.23 -24.26 0.88
CA SER A 378 -54.58 -24.79 -0.35
C SER A 378 -54.99 -24.07 -1.66
N ALA A 379 -54.02 -23.59 -2.47
CA ALA A 379 -54.15 -23.22 -3.91
C ALA A 379 -55.08 -22.01 -4.27
N PRO A 380 -55.16 -21.52 -5.54
CA PRO A 380 -54.40 -21.83 -6.77
C PRO A 380 -53.85 -20.58 -7.55
N LYS A 381 -53.14 -20.83 -8.67
CA LYS A 381 -52.92 -19.91 -9.82
C LYS A 381 -54.22 -19.83 -10.67
N PRO A 382 -54.54 -18.77 -11.47
CA PRO A 382 -53.88 -18.54 -12.78
C PRO A 382 -53.93 -17.13 -13.46
N ALA A 383 -53.12 -16.99 -14.52
CA ALA A 383 -53.33 -16.38 -15.86
C ALA A 383 -53.87 -14.92 -16.11
N SER A 384 -53.11 -14.21 -16.97
CA SER A 384 -53.46 -13.35 -18.12
C SER A 384 -54.55 -12.24 -18.08
N LYS A 385 -54.09 -11.02 -18.43
CA LYS A 385 -54.69 -9.90 -19.23
C LYS A 385 -56.13 -10.05 -19.78
N PRO A 386 -56.89 -8.92 -19.86
CA PRO A 386 -56.97 -8.19 -21.14
C PRO A 386 -56.90 -6.64 -21.06
N ALA A 387 -57.09 -6.03 -22.24
CA ALA A 387 -57.08 -4.60 -22.62
C ALA A 387 -58.25 -3.76 -22.02
N SER A 388 -58.49 -2.45 -22.24
CA SER A 388 -57.94 -1.37 -23.11
C SER A 388 -58.54 0.01 -22.68
N VAL A 389 -58.43 1.05 -23.53
CA VAL A 389 -59.10 2.38 -23.51
C VAL A 389 -58.39 3.41 -22.59
N ALA A 390 -57.53 4.31 -23.12
CA ALA A 390 -57.78 5.52 -23.94
C ALA A 390 -58.43 6.66 -23.10
N GLU A 391 -57.97 7.91 -23.13
CA GLU A 391 -57.87 8.77 -24.33
C GLU A 391 -56.76 9.86 -24.28
N THR A 392 -56.56 10.48 -25.44
CA THR A 392 -55.58 11.53 -25.78
C THR A 392 -56.20 12.92 -25.87
N SER A 393 -55.39 13.97 -25.62
CA SER A 393 -55.53 15.25 -26.34
C SER A 393 -54.14 15.92 -26.52
N THR A 394 -53.64 15.96 -27.76
CA THR A 394 -53.49 17.16 -28.62
C THR A 394 -52.25 18.02 -28.33
N SER A 395 -51.51 18.56 -29.31
CA SER A 395 -51.70 18.62 -30.78
C SER A 395 -50.36 18.59 -31.54
N LYS A 396 -50.41 18.16 -32.81
CA LYS A 396 -49.34 18.30 -33.81
C LYS A 396 -49.64 19.46 -34.76
N THR A 397 -48.60 19.95 -35.44
CA THR A 397 -48.61 20.37 -36.86
C THR A 397 -47.22 20.00 -37.45
N ASN A 398 -47.13 19.03 -38.37
CA ASN A 398 -47.24 19.11 -39.86
C ASN A 398 -45.92 19.63 -40.48
N ASP A 399 -45.09 18.75 -41.07
CA ASP A 399 -44.98 18.41 -42.52
C ASP A 399 -44.03 19.42 -43.24
N VAL A 400 -43.25 19.13 -44.30
CA VAL A 400 -43.34 18.21 -45.45
C VAL A 400 -41.93 17.68 -45.84
N ASP A 401 -41.86 16.66 -46.72
CA ASP A 401 -40.67 16.09 -47.38
C ASP A 401 -39.81 17.08 -48.20
N GLU A 402 -38.49 16.83 -48.31
CA GLU A 402 -37.79 16.73 -49.61
C GLU A 402 -36.38 16.08 -49.50
N ALA A 403 -35.68 15.92 -50.63
CA ALA A 403 -34.68 14.87 -50.85
C ALA A 403 -33.19 15.29 -50.88
N ASP A 404 -32.35 14.27 -50.69
CA ASP A 404 -30.97 14.02 -51.19
C ASP A 404 -29.82 15.06 -51.08
N SER A 405 -28.59 14.54 -50.98
CA SER A 405 -27.30 15.21 -50.73
C SER A 405 -27.20 15.91 -49.35
N ASP A 406 -26.12 15.82 -48.57
CA ASP A 406 -24.70 15.69 -48.93
C ASP A 406 -23.87 15.07 -47.79
N LYS A 407 -22.58 14.81 -48.05
CA LYS A 407 -21.59 14.26 -47.11
C LYS A 407 -21.11 15.32 -46.11
N LYS A 408 -20.58 14.83 -44.97
CA LYS A 408 -19.89 15.55 -43.87
C LYS A 408 -20.80 16.36 -42.93
N ASP A 409 -21.27 15.73 -41.84
CA ASP A 409 -20.71 16.02 -40.51
C ASP A 409 -21.27 15.07 -39.41
N ARG A 410 -20.72 13.85 -39.29
CA ARG A 410 -21.01 13.01 -38.10
C ARG A 410 -20.20 13.50 -36.90
N LYS A 411 -20.62 14.65 -36.34
CA LYS A 411 -20.21 15.07 -34.99
C LYS A 411 -20.41 13.91 -34.04
N ARG A 412 -19.31 13.34 -33.54
CA ARG A 412 -19.32 12.28 -32.52
C ARG A 412 -20.17 12.76 -31.35
N LYS A 413 -21.40 12.23 -31.20
CA LYS A 413 -22.12 12.29 -29.92
C LYS A 413 -21.23 11.59 -28.89
N ARG A 414 -20.43 12.38 -28.16
CA ARG A 414 -19.67 11.90 -27.00
C ARG A 414 -20.70 11.25 -26.09
N ARG A 415 -20.69 9.92 -26.01
CA ARG A 415 -21.36 9.21 -24.93
C ARG A 415 -20.76 9.75 -23.65
N PHE A 416 -21.48 10.61 -22.94
CA PHE A 416 -21.14 11.00 -21.59
C PHE A 416 -21.12 9.71 -20.77
N ARG A 417 -19.92 9.18 -20.53
CA ARG A 417 -19.73 8.16 -19.51
C ARG A 417 -20.03 8.87 -18.20
N PHE A 418 -21.21 8.61 -17.63
CA PHE A 418 -21.45 8.93 -16.23
C PHE A 418 -20.31 8.29 -15.42
N PRO A 419 -19.64 9.04 -14.53
CA PRO A 419 -18.60 8.46 -13.69
C PRO A 419 -19.22 7.31 -12.89
N THR A 420 -18.56 6.14 -12.95
CA THR A 420 -19.03 4.91 -12.29
C THR A 420 -18.97 4.97 -10.78
N GLN A 421 -18.26 5.95 -10.23
CA GLN A 421 -18.28 6.33 -8.82
C GLN A 421 -19.06 7.62 -8.63
N ARG A 422 -19.86 7.68 -7.56
CA ARG A 422 -20.45 8.94 -7.08
C ARG A 422 -19.31 9.87 -6.65
N PRO A 423 -19.32 11.17 -7.03
CA PRO A 423 -18.29 12.10 -6.59
C PRO A 423 -18.28 12.24 -5.07
N SER A 424 -17.09 12.50 -4.51
CA SER A 424 -16.90 12.81 -3.09
C SER A 424 -17.71 14.04 -2.67
N ILE A 425 -18.19 14.02 -1.43
CA ILE A 425 -18.89 15.16 -0.81
C ILE A 425 -17.84 16.17 -0.36
N SER A 426 -18.02 17.44 -0.71
CA SER A 426 -17.16 18.54 -0.28
C SER A 426 -17.98 19.83 -0.12
N LEU A 427 -17.38 20.88 0.44
CA LEU A 427 -18.01 22.21 0.50
C LEU A 427 -18.30 22.80 -0.89
N GLU A 428 -17.49 22.45 -1.91
CA GLU A 428 -17.71 22.83 -3.31
C GLU A 428 -18.82 22.03 -4.00
N ARG A 429 -19.12 20.82 -3.49
CA ARG A 429 -20.17 19.92 -3.98
C ARG A 429 -21.05 19.46 -2.81
N PRO A 430 -21.76 20.39 -2.16
CA PRO A 430 -22.54 20.09 -0.97
C PRO A 430 -23.72 19.19 -1.36
N ARG A 431 -24.06 18.27 -0.46
CA ARG A 431 -25.21 17.39 -0.61
C ARG A 431 -26.09 17.50 0.63
N ALA A 432 -27.41 17.44 0.44
CA ALA A 432 -28.35 17.34 1.55
C ALA A 432 -28.34 15.92 2.15
N TYR A 433 -28.51 15.82 3.47
CA TYR A 433 -28.76 14.54 4.13
C TYR A 433 -30.04 13.90 3.56
N SER A 434 -29.91 12.68 3.06
CA SER A 434 -31.02 11.84 2.63
C SER A 434 -31.10 10.62 3.56
N ARG A 435 -32.31 10.29 4.05
CA ARG A 435 -32.54 9.08 4.86
C ARG A 435 -31.92 7.84 4.17
N PRO A 436 -31.09 7.04 4.87
CA PRO A 436 -30.49 5.84 4.28
C PRO A 436 -31.51 4.75 3.94
N ILE A 437 -32.55 4.65 4.77
CA ILE A 437 -33.65 3.69 4.67
C ILE A 437 -34.93 4.44 4.31
N GLY A 438 -35.78 3.85 3.46
CA GLY A 438 -37.11 4.38 3.15
C GLY A 438 -38.08 4.20 4.33
N VAL A 439 -39.00 5.17 4.52
CA VAL A 439 -40.04 5.06 5.56
C VAL A 439 -40.89 3.80 5.30
N GLY A 440 -41.20 3.08 6.37
CA GLY A 440 -41.96 1.82 6.35
C GLY A 440 -41.12 0.56 6.09
N VAL A 441 -39.86 0.69 5.66
CA VAL A 441 -38.97 -0.47 5.42
C VAL A 441 -38.48 -1.08 6.74
N LEU A 442 -38.23 -0.25 7.76
CA LEU A 442 -37.81 -0.71 9.09
C LEU A 442 -38.47 0.14 10.17
N ARG A 443 -39.58 -0.36 10.73
CA ARG A 443 -40.39 0.36 11.74
C ARG A 443 -39.58 0.88 12.92
N ALA A 444 -38.65 0.08 13.46
CA ALA A 444 -37.79 0.47 14.57
C ALA A 444 -36.92 1.71 14.26
N TYR A 445 -36.52 1.90 12.99
CA TYR A 445 -35.77 3.08 12.57
C TYR A 445 -36.67 4.32 12.49
N ASP A 446 -37.88 4.17 11.96
CA ASP A 446 -38.87 5.27 11.90
C ASP A 446 -39.31 5.70 13.32
N GLU A 447 -39.55 4.74 14.22
CA GLU A 447 -39.89 4.97 15.63
C GLU A 447 -38.71 5.64 16.39
N ALA A 448 -37.46 5.23 16.14
CA ALA A 448 -36.27 5.89 16.70
C ALA A 448 -36.10 7.34 16.22
N LEU A 449 -36.34 7.62 14.93
CA LEU A 449 -36.33 8.99 14.40
C LEU A 449 -37.42 9.86 15.02
N ALA A 450 -38.62 9.30 15.24
CA ALA A 450 -39.70 9.99 15.92
C ALA A 450 -39.36 10.31 17.38
N TYR A 451 -38.75 9.35 18.10
CA TYR A 451 -38.28 9.54 19.47
C TYR A 451 -37.22 10.65 19.56
N ILE A 452 -36.16 10.60 18.74
CA ILE A 452 -35.11 11.63 18.71
C ILE A 452 -35.69 13.02 18.41
N LYS A 453 -36.69 13.11 17.52
CA LYS A 453 -37.35 14.40 17.22
C LYS A 453 -38.20 14.89 18.40
N LYS A 454 -38.86 14.00 19.15
CA LYS A 454 -39.61 14.36 20.35
C LYS A 454 -38.67 14.86 21.45
N ASP A 455 -37.60 14.13 21.72
CA ASP A 455 -36.53 14.47 22.67
C ASP A 455 -35.92 15.86 22.36
N SER A 456 -35.49 16.07 21.11
CA SER A 456 -35.00 17.36 20.59
C SER A 456 -35.97 18.52 20.85
N ASN A 457 -37.27 18.32 20.69
CA ASN A 457 -38.27 19.36 20.95
C ASN A 457 -38.43 19.68 22.46
N VAL A 458 -38.32 18.68 23.35
CA VAL A 458 -38.39 18.89 24.80
C VAL A 458 -37.18 19.71 25.27
N VAL A 459 -35.96 19.30 24.88
CA VAL A 459 -34.73 20.04 25.22
C VAL A 459 -34.74 21.46 24.67
N LYS A 460 -35.38 21.70 23.51
CA LYS A 460 -35.57 23.06 22.97
C LYS A 460 -36.54 23.92 23.79
N ALA A 461 -37.58 23.34 24.37
CA ALA A 461 -38.48 24.07 25.27
C ALA A 461 -37.74 24.50 26.54
N GLU A 462 -37.04 23.57 27.20
CA GLU A 462 -36.20 23.87 28.38
C GLU A 462 -35.16 24.96 28.07
N LEU A 463 -34.51 24.89 26.92
CA LEU A 463 -33.50 25.85 26.50
C LEU A 463 -34.03 27.29 26.36
N GLU A 464 -35.26 27.49 25.88
CA GLU A 464 -35.86 28.82 25.82
C GLU A 464 -36.22 29.36 27.22
N GLU A 465 -36.63 28.50 28.17
CA GLU A 465 -36.83 28.88 29.57
C GLU A 465 -35.51 29.32 30.26
N TYR A 466 -34.42 28.58 30.02
CA TYR A 466 -33.09 28.94 30.53
C TYR A 466 -32.53 30.21 29.87
N LYS A 467 -32.77 30.45 28.58
CA LYS A 467 -32.44 31.71 27.90
C LYS A 467 -33.21 32.90 28.49
N ALA A 468 -34.52 32.77 28.71
CA ALA A 468 -35.32 33.82 29.33
C ALA A 468 -34.84 34.13 30.76
N SER A 469 -34.49 33.09 31.52
CA SER A 469 -33.89 33.22 32.86
C SER A 469 -32.54 33.93 32.84
N LEU A 470 -31.70 33.64 31.85
CA LEU A 470 -30.41 34.29 31.64
C LEU A 470 -30.55 35.76 31.25
N ALA A 471 -31.43 36.09 30.31
CA ALA A 471 -31.70 37.49 29.92
C ALA A 471 -32.19 38.34 31.11
N LYS A 472 -33.06 37.77 31.96
CA LYS A 472 -33.51 38.42 33.20
C LYS A 472 -32.38 38.60 34.23
N ALA A 473 -31.44 37.66 34.30
CA ALA A 473 -30.28 37.77 35.18
C ALA A 473 -29.32 38.86 34.70
N GLU A 474 -28.99 38.90 33.40
CA GLU A 474 -28.12 39.92 32.80
C GLU A 474 -28.70 41.34 32.87
N SER A 475 -30.03 41.50 32.85
CA SER A 475 -30.69 42.80 33.03
C SER A 475 -30.72 43.30 34.48
N SER A 476 -30.31 42.49 35.45
CA SER A 476 -30.39 42.79 36.88
C SER A 476 -29.03 43.25 37.43
N PRO A 477 -28.87 44.53 37.86
CA PRO A 477 -27.56 45.10 38.22
C PRO A 477 -26.95 44.52 39.51
N GLU A 478 -27.73 43.82 40.34
CA GLU A 478 -27.27 43.13 41.56
C GLU A 478 -27.03 41.62 41.35
N SER A 479 -26.95 41.13 40.10
CA SER A 479 -26.80 39.69 39.85
C SER A 479 -25.40 39.18 40.17
N ASP A 480 -25.34 38.12 40.98
CA ASP A 480 -24.13 37.34 41.26
C ASP A 480 -23.53 36.80 39.95
N SER A 481 -22.30 37.20 39.63
CA SER A 481 -21.62 36.84 38.38
C SER A 481 -21.47 35.32 38.21
N SER A 482 -21.28 34.59 39.32
CA SER A 482 -21.15 33.14 39.32
C SER A 482 -22.46 32.44 38.91
N LYS A 483 -23.60 33.04 39.23
CA LYS A 483 -24.93 32.55 38.83
C LYS A 483 -25.19 32.80 37.34
N VAL A 484 -24.78 33.96 36.83
CA VAL A 484 -24.86 34.28 35.39
C VAL A 484 -23.98 33.33 34.58
N GLU A 485 -22.76 33.03 35.05
CA GLU A 485 -21.84 32.10 34.38
C GLU A 485 -22.37 30.67 34.33
N ARG A 486 -22.91 30.15 35.45
CA ARG A 486 -23.59 28.83 35.49
C ARG A 486 -24.77 28.75 34.53
N LEU A 487 -25.56 29.83 34.40
CA LEU A 487 -26.66 29.88 33.43
C LEU A 487 -26.14 29.88 31.98
N LYS A 488 -25.05 30.61 31.68
CA LYS A 488 -24.40 30.61 30.36
C LYS A 488 -23.91 29.22 29.97
N GLU A 489 -23.26 28.50 30.89
CA GLU A 489 -22.80 27.13 30.68
C GLU A 489 -23.98 26.17 30.46
N LYS A 490 -25.04 26.26 31.28
CA LYS A 490 -26.23 25.41 31.14
C LYS A 490 -26.95 25.62 29.81
N VAL A 491 -27.12 26.87 29.35
CA VAL A 491 -27.69 27.18 28.02
C VAL A 491 -26.84 26.57 26.90
N LYS A 492 -25.52 26.72 26.96
CA LYS A 492 -24.59 26.13 25.98
C LYS A 492 -24.69 24.60 25.91
N ILE A 493 -24.81 23.92 27.06
CA ILE A 493 -24.98 22.46 27.14
C ILE A 493 -26.30 22.02 26.52
N LEU A 494 -27.42 22.68 26.88
CA LEU A 494 -28.75 22.37 26.32
C LEU A 494 -28.79 22.63 24.82
N GLU A 495 -28.11 23.67 24.31
CA GLU A 495 -28.06 23.97 22.88
C GLU A 495 -27.42 22.82 22.10
N ILE A 496 -26.30 22.30 22.61
CA ILE A 496 -25.63 21.13 22.05
C ILE A 496 -26.54 19.89 22.12
N GLN A 497 -27.08 19.56 23.30
CA GLN A 497 -27.92 18.39 23.52
C GLN A 497 -29.17 18.39 22.64
N SER A 498 -29.75 19.58 22.37
CA SER A 498 -30.98 19.71 21.59
C SER A 498 -30.89 19.21 20.14
N GLU A 499 -29.69 19.16 19.53
CA GLU A 499 -29.51 18.75 18.13
C GLU A 499 -28.45 17.65 17.92
N ILE A 500 -27.65 17.27 18.93
CA ILE A 500 -26.54 16.30 18.81
C ILE A 500 -26.96 14.91 18.29
N ASN A 501 -28.20 14.51 18.56
CA ASN A 501 -28.77 13.22 18.15
C ASN A 501 -29.42 13.26 16.76
N LEU A 502 -29.63 14.44 16.16
CA LEU A 502 -30.26 14.56 14.84
C LEU A 502 -29.34 13.98 13.75
N PRO A 503 -29.79 12.95 12.99
CA PRO A 503 -28.92 12.30 12.00
C PRO A 503 -28.41 13.24 10.90
N SER A 504 -29.19 14.25 10.54
CA SER A 504 -28.80 15.29 9.57
C SER A 504 -27.61 16.13 10.05
N VAL A 505 -27.54 16.42 11.35
CA VAL A 505 -26.47 17.21 11.98
C VAL A 505 -25.20 16.36 12.10
N ARG A 506 -25.30 15.14 12.64
CA ARG A 506 -24.18 14.18 12.71
C ARG A 506 -23.61 13.87 11.33
N TRP A 507 -24.47 13.72 10.32
CA TRP A 507 -24.05 13.48 8.93
C TRP A 507 -23.34 14.70 8.33
N LYS A 508 -23.83 15.92 8.53
CA LYS A 508 -23.14 17.14 8.08
C LYS A 508 -21.76 17.29 8.72
N ALA A 509 -21.65 17.08 10.03
CA ALA A 509 -20.38 17.11 10.76
C ALA A 509 -19.37 16.08 10.22
N ARG A 510 -19.82 14.82 10.01
CA ARG A 510 -18.96 13.74 9.51
C ARG A 510 -18.39 14.00 8.10
N ASN A 511 -19.17 14.65 7.23
CA ASN A 511 -18.80 14.92 5.82
C ASN A 511 -18.17 16.31 5.59
N GLY A 512 -17.72 17.01 6.63
CA GLY A 512 -17.07 18.32 6.48
C GLY A 512 -18.00 19.46 6.05
N LEU A 513 -19.31 19.29 6.19
CA LEU A 513 -20.35 20.31 5.94
C LEU A 513 -20.84 20.93 7.26
N ALA A 514 -19.93 21.05 8.22
CA ALA A 514 -20.18 21.60 9.55
C ALA A 514 -20.20 23.13 9.50
N ASP A 515 -21.21 23.73 10.14
CA ASP A 515 -21.34 25.19 10.28
C ASP A 515 -20.82 25.61 11.66
N LEU A 516 -19.57 26.06 11.72
CA LEU A 516 -18.88 26.38 12.99
C LEU A 516 -19.47 27.59 13.73
N THR A 517 -20.43 28.34 13.15
CA THR A 517 -21.19 29.34 13.91
C THR A 517 -21.90 28.67 15.11
N LYS A 518 -22.48 27.49 14.87
CA LYS A 518 -23.32 26.79 15.86
C LYS A 518 -22.48 26.00 16.87
N PRO A 519 -22.78 26.09 18.18
CA PRO A 519 -22.08 25.32 19.20
C PRO A 519 -22.10 23.80 18.96
N ILE A 520 -23.21 23.26 18.44
CA ILE A 520 -23.38 21.82 18.18
C ILE A 520 -22.33 21.28 17.20
N TYR A 521 -22.08 22.00 16.09
CA TYR A 521 -21.08 21.59 15.11
C TYR A 521 -19.66 21.73 15.65
N ARG A 522 -19.37 22.80 16.39
CA ARG A 522 -18.06 22.97 17.05
C ARG A 522 -17.80 21.83 18.03
N HIS A 523 -18.77 21.50 18.88
CA HIS A 523 -18.67 20.39 19.82
C HIS A 523 -18.47 19.05 19.10
N LEU A 524 -19.25 18.74 18.05
CA LEU A 524 -19.08 17.49 17.29
C LEU A 524 -17.72 17.40 16.58
N VAL A 525 -17.17 18.51 16.07
CA VAL A 525 -15.85 18.51 15.41
C VAL A 525 -14.72 18.46 16.44
N GLU A 526 -14.86 19.12 17.59
CA GLU A 526 -13.91 19.02 18.70
C GLU A 526 -13.90 17.61 19.30
N GLN A 527 -15.07 17.05 19.61
CA GLN A 527 -15.25 15.68 20.08
C GLN A 527 -14.56 14.72 19.12
N ARG A 528 -14.83 14.84 17.82
CA ARG A 528 -14.20 14.01 16.79
C ARG A 528 -12.68 14.14 16.77
N TRP A 529 -12.13 15.36 16.90
CA TRP A 529 -10.67 15.56 16.93
C TRP A 529 -10.01 14.92 18.16
N ARG A 530 -10.71 14.90 19.30
CA ARG A 530 -10.27 14.29 20.56
C ARG A 530 -10.51 12.77 20.63
N GLU A 531 -11.57 12.25 20.02
CA GLU A 531 -12.00 10.83 20.13
C GLU A 531 -11.62 9.96 18.91
N ASP A 532 -11.59 10.48 17.68
CA ASP A 532 -11.15 9.71 16.49
C ASP A 532 -9.60 9.53 16.45
N GLY A 533 -8.89 9.76 17.57
CA GLY A 533 -7.44 9.56 17.71
C GLY A 533 -6.53 10.58 17.02
N ALA A 534 -7.09 11.62 16.38
CA ALA A 534 -6.29 12.61 15.66
C ALA A 534 -5.40 13.47 16.59
N LEU A 535 -5.93 13.87 17.75
CA LEU A 535 -5.17 14.52 18.81
C LEU A 535 -4.19 13.54 19.48
N ASP A 536 -4.60 12.29 19.71
CA ASP A 536 -3.74 11.29 20.37
C ASP A 536 -2.49 10.99 19.54
N MET A 537 -2.65 10.80 18.22
CA MET A 537 -1.53 10.63 17.29
C MET A 537 -0.59 11.84 17.27
N LEU A 538 -1.13 13.07 17.35
CA LEU A 538 -0.33 14.28 17.45
C LEU A 538 0.47 14.32 18.76
N MET A 539 -0.17 14.01 19.89
CA MET A 539 0.48 13.99 21.21
C MET A 539 1.52 12.86 21.33
N GLU A 540 1.23 11.66 20.81
CA GLU A 540 2.18 10.54 20.71
C GLU A 540 3.45 10.99 20.00
N ARG A 541 3.32 11.64 18.83
CA ARG A 541 4.47 12.13 18.05
C ARG A 541 5.23 13.24 18.77
N ILE A 542 4.55 14.16 19.44
CA ILE A 542 5.19 15.24 20.22
C ILE A 542 6.10 14.67 21.32
N TYR A 543 5.64 13.66 22.06
CA TYR A 543 6.45 13.02 23.11
C TYR A 543 7.48 12.05 22.56
N GLN A 544 7.11 11.18 21.60
CA GLN A 544 8.04 10.22 20.98
C GLN A 544 9.24 10.92 20.30
N MET A 545 9.01 12.10 19.73
CA MET A 545 10.02 12.90 19.05
C MET A 545 10.64 13.97 19.95
N ASN A 546 10.43 13.91 21.28
CA ASN A 546 10.97 14.82 22.30
C ASN A 546 10.71 16.33 22.07
N VAL A 547 9.71 16.72 21.28
CA VAL A 547 9.34 18.14 21.10
C VAL A 547 8.93 18.76 22.44
N VAL A 548 8.26 17.96 23.27
CA VAL A 548 8.26 18.10 24.73
C VAL A 548 9.20 17.00 25.26
N PRO A 549 10.26 17.32 26.01
CA PRO A 549 10.51 18.60 26.68
C PRO A 549 11.33 19.63 25.88
N ASP A 550 11.98 19.28 24.77
CA ASP A 550 13.07 20.10 24.18
C ASP A 550 12.65 21.56 23.95
N LEU A 551 11.60 21.77 23.15
CA LEU A 551 11.10 23.10 22.79
C LEU A 551 10.23 23.71 23.90
N LEU A 552 9.27 22.93 24.41
CA LEU A 552 8.26 23.34 25.38
C LEU A 552 8.24 22.38 26.58
N PRO A 553 8.09 22.88 27.83
CA PRO A 553 8.01 22.01 29.01
C PRO A 553 6.68 21.23 29.10
N ASN A 554 5.61 21.77 28.50
CA ASN A 554 4.28 21.15 28.43
C ASN A 554 3.52 21.75 27.24
N MET A 555 2.59 20.98 26.66
CA MET A 555 1.74 21.43 25.55
C MET A 555 0.33 20.86 25.72
N ARG A 556 -0.68 21.73 25.65
CA ARG A 556 -2.10 21.36 25.70
C ARG A 556 -2.83 21.92 24.47
N PRO A 557 -2.92 21.18 23.35
CA PRO A 557 -3.58 21.66 22.15
C PRO A 557 -5.07 21.98 22.40
N THR A 558 -5.48 23.19 22.03
CA THR A 558 -6.87 23.70 22.13
C THR A 558 -7.50 24.05 20.78
N LEU A 559 -6.75 23.93 19.70
CA LEU A 559 -7.22 24.03 18.32
C LEU A 559 -6.48 23.01 17.46
N ASP A 560 -7.15 22.54 16.40
CA ASP A 560 -6.54 21.64 15.42
C ASP A 560 -5.77 22.47 14.39
N LEU A 561 -4.45 22.27 14.30
CA LEU A 561 -3.56 22.92 13.34
C LEU A 561 -3.08 21.86 12.35
N ARG A 562 -3.47 22.00 11.08
CA ARG A 562 -3.08 21.09 9.99
C ARG A 562 -2.17 21.83 9.02
N VAL A 563 -1.13 21.12 8.57
CA VAL A 563 -0.14 21.62 7.64
C VAL A 563 -0.35 20.93 6.30
N ASN A 564 -0.59 21.70 5.25
CA ASN A 564 -0.69 21.18 3.89
C ASN A 564 0.49 21.67 3.05
N PHE A 565 1.13 20.73 2.36
CA PHE A 565 2.20 20.98 1.40
C PHE A 565 1.80 20.43 0.02
N PRO A 566 2.46 20.84 -1.07
CA PRO A 566 2.26 20.21 -2.38
C PRO A 566 2.52 18.69 -2.30
N GLU A 567 1.71 17.92 -3.02
CA GLU A 567 1.92 16.49 -3.22
C GLU A 567 3.37 16.20 -3.62
N ALA A 568 3.95 15.12 -3.06
CA ALA A 568 5.26 14.64 -3.48
C ALA A 568 5.22 14.34 -4.98
N PRO A 569 6.21 14.77 -5.78
CA PRO A 569 6.16 14.51 -7.20
C PRO A 569 6.22 13.01 -7.47
N PRO A 570 5.50 12.50 -8.49
CA PRO A 570 5.66 11.13 -8.91
C PRO A 570 7.12 10.85 -9.31
N ASP A 571 7.60 9.65 -8.97
CA ASP A 571 8.96 9.21 -9.26
C ASP A 571 9.32 9.34 -10.76
N ASN A 572 8.33 9.22 -11.63
CA ASN A 572 8.43 9.40 -13.08
C ASN A 572 8.82 10.84 -13.47
N VAL A 573 10.07 11.02 -13.88
CA VAL A 573 10.65 12.30 -14.36
C VAL A 573 9.76 13.02 -15.38
N TYR A 574 9.14 12.28 -16.32
CA TYR A 574 8.24 12.85 -17.34
C TYR A 574 6.94 13.47 -16.80
N GLN A 575 6.49 13.09 -15.61
CA GLN A 575 5.29 13.66 -14.97
C GLN A 575 5.62 14.89 -14.12
N ARG A 576 6.88 15.07 -13.69
CA ARG A 576 7.33 16.14 -12.79
C ARG A 576 7.08 17.56 -13.32
N THR A 577 6.97 17.74 -14.64
CA THR A 577 6.92 19.05 -15.32
C THR A 577 5.54 19.44 -15.88
N ARG A 578 4.54 18.54 -15.86
CA ARG A 578 3.24 18.77 -16.54
C ARG A 578 1.98 18.63 -15.66
N VAL A 579 2.11 18.15 -14.43
CA VAL A 579 0.98 18.01 -13.50
C VAL A 579 0.97 19.17 -12.51
N LYS A 580 -0.15 19.90 -12.43
CA LYS A 580 -0.41 20.84 -11.34
C LYS A 580 -0.59 20.01 -10.06
N ARG A 581 0.31 20.16 -9.09
CA ARG A 581 0.25 19.43 -7.82
C ARG A 581 -0.80 20.06 -6.92
N ASP A 582 -1.64 19.23 -6.33
CA ASP A 582 -2.60 19.65 -5.32
C ASP A 582 -1.92 19.70 -3.93
N TYR A 583 -2.54 20.40 -2.98
CA TYR A 583 -2.02 20.53 -1.61
C TYR A 583 -2.62 19.45 -0.71
N GLU A 584 -1.80 18.49 -0.32
CA GLU A 584 -2.20 17.37 0.54
C GLU A 584 -1.97 17.70 2.02
N LYS A 585 -2.79 17.11 2.90
CA LYS A 585 -2.61 17.19 4.36
C LYS A 585 -1.43 16.30 4.77
N VAL A 586 -0.43 16.87 5.41
CA VAL A 586 0.68 16.12 6.02
C VAL A 586 0.26 15.57 7.38
N GLU A 587 0.74 14.38 7.75
CA GLU A 587 0.54 13.82 9.09
C GLU A 587 1.70 14.17 10.04
N PRO A 588 1.45 14.32 11.35
CA PRO A 588 2.50 14.66 12.32
C PRO A 588 3.69 13.70 12.29
N GLY A 589 4.89 14.25 12.05
CA GLY A 589 6.15 13.51 12.09
C GLY A 589 6.51 12.74 10.81
N ILE A 590 5.77 12.89 9.71
CA ILE A 590 6.17 12.35 8.39
C ILE A 590 7.48 13.01 7.88
N PHE A 591 8.24 12.29 7.06
CA PHE A 591 9.37 12.83 6.31
C PHE A 591 8.90 13.55 5.03
N LEU A 592 9.31 14.80 4.85
CA LEU A 592 9.06 15.58 3.63
C LEU A 592 10.36 15.78 2.82
N LEU A 593 10.20 16.10 1.53
CA LEU A 593 11.30 16.35 0.61
C LEU A 593 11.59 17.87 0.45
N PRO A 594 12.81 18.36 0.78
CA PRO A 594 13.14 19.79 0.85
C PRO A 594 12.77 20.63 -0.39
N GLU A 595 13.41 20.43 -1.55
CA GLU A 595 13.13 21.26 -2.74
C GLU A 595 11.72 21.03 -3.30
N GLN A 596 11.20 19.82 -3.15
CA GLN A 596 10.03 19.36 -3.90
C GLN A 596 8.71 19.65 -3.21
N GLN A 597 8.71 19.79 -1.87
CA GLN A 597 7.50 20.05 -1.07
C GLN A 597 7.64 21.33 -0.22
N THR A 598 8.77 21.52 0.48
CA THR A 598 8.88 22.56 1.52
C THR A 598 9.65 23.82 1.09
N ARG A 599 10.12 23.91 -0.17
CA ARG A 599 10.67 25.14 -0.78
C ARG A 599 9.69 26.34 -0.77
N LYS A 600 8.38 26.10 -0.62
CA LYS A 600 7.34 27.14 -0.46
C LYS A 600 6.70 27.02 0.93
N PRO A 601 6.23 28.14 1.54
CA PRO A 601 5.57 28.09 2.83
C PRO A 601 4.33 27.19 2.79
N PRO A 602 4.04 26.44 3.87
CA PRO A 602 2.88 25.58 3.95
C PRO A 602 1.56 26.35 3.97
N MET A 603 0.51 25.71 3.46
CA MET A 603 -0.86 26.15 3.64
C MET A 603 -1.36 25.67 5.00
N LEU A 604 -1.63 26.61 5.91
CA LEU A 604 -2.06 26.30 7.28
C LEU A 604 -3.58 26.30 7.38
N TYR A 605 -4.15 25.14 7.74
CA TYR A 605 -5.58 24.97 8.00
C TYR A 605 -5.80 24.82 9.49
N THR A 606 -6.51 25.76 10.10
CA THR A 606 -6.91 25.68 11.51
C THR A 606 -8.39 25.37 11.66
N THR A 607 -8.73 24.61 12.71
CA THR A 607 -10.09 24.49 13.25
C THR A 607 -10.09 24.99 14.68
N VAL A 608 -10.82 26.07 14.94
CA VAL A 608 -10.87 26.76 16.23
C VAL A 608 -12.26 26.55 16.85
N PHE A 609 -12.31 26.19 18.13
CA PHE A 609 -13.57 25.80 18.80
C PHE A 609 -14.20 26.93 19.63
N HIS A 610 -13.45 28.00 19.93
CA HIS A 610 -13.94 29.19 20.65
C HIS A 610 -14.49 30.27 19.70
N THR A 611 -15.45 31.06 20.19
CA THR A 611 -16.11 32.15 19.44
C THR A 611 -15.29 33.43 19.38
N ASP A 612 -14.51 33.67 20.42
CA ASP A 612 -13.93 34.98 20.70
C ASP A 612 -12.73 35.20 19.80
N THR A 613 -12.60 36.37 19.20
CA THR A 613 -11.40 36.68 18.41
C THR A 613 -10.21 36.81 19.36
N ARG A 614 -9.24 35.89 19.25
CA ARG A 614 -8.00 35.90 20.02
C ARG A 614 -6.81 36.03 19.09
N LEU A 615 -5.79 36.77 19.52
CA LEU A 615 -4.52 36.87 18.79
C LEU A 615 -3.61 35.67 19.08
N TYR A 616 -3.00 35.15 18.01
CA TYR A 616 -2.04 34.06 18.03
C TYR A 616 -0.71 34.49 17.40
N THR A 617 0.38 33.86 17.85
CA THR A 617 1.71 33.97 17.24
C THR A 617 2.08 32.63 16.63
N LEU A 618 2.32 32.63 15.30
CA LEU A 618 2.86 31.51 14.55
C LEU A 618 4.38 31.51 14.63
N LEU A 619 4.98 30.34 14.87
CA LEU A 619 6.43 30.12 14.93
C LEU A 619 6.74 28.78 14.25
N MET A 620 7.80 28.72 13.45
CA MET A 620 8.36 27.50 12.88
C MET A 620 9.83 27.39 13.28
N VAL A 621 10.17 26.35 14.03
CA VAL A 621 11.48 26.16 14.67
C VAL A 621 12.02 24.79 14.27
N ASP A 622 13.29 24.75 13.86
CA ASP A 622 14.11 23.54 13.78
C ASP A 622 14.83 23.38 15.13
N LEU A 623 14.88 22.16 15.65
CA LEU A 623 15.52 21.83 16.94
C LEU A 623 16.92 21.26 16.79
N ASP A 624 17.30 20.81 15.60
CA ASP A 624 18.40 19.84 15.40
C ASP A 624 19.53 20.39 14.52
N VAL A 625 19.67 21.72 14.40
CA VAL A 625 20.81 22.32 13.68
C VAL A 625 22.09 22.08 14.49
N PRO A 626 23.13 21.47 13.91
CA PRO A 626 24.33 21.06 14.64
C PRO A 626 25.14 22.26 15.12
N ASP A 627 25.69 22.15 16.33
CA ASP A 627 26.59 23.12 16.93
C ASP A 627 27.94 22.46 17.25
N GLN A 628 28.94 22.76 16.42
CA GLN A 628 30.28 22.16 16.53
C GLN A 628 31.01 22.61 17.80
N GLU A 629 30.82 23.86 18.24
CA GLU A 629 31.56 24.46 19.36
C GLU A 629 31.21 23.79 20.69
N ASN A 630 29.92 23.53 20.91
CA ASN A 630 29.41 22.92 22.15
C ASN A 630 29.11 21.42 22.00
N ALA A 631 29.47 20.80 20.87
CA ALA A 631 29.16 19.40 20.53
C ALA A 631 27.68 19.03 20.78
N SER A 632 26.77 19.91 20.38
CA SER A 632 25.34 19.87 20.71
C SER A 632 24.49 20.31 19.51
N TYR A 633 23.22 20.66 19.75
CA TYR A 633 22.31 21.24 18.76
C TYR A 633 21.87 22.65 19.20
N LYS A 634 21.74 23.56 18.23
CA LYS A 634 21.20 24.93 18.40
C LYS A 634 19.86 25.01 17.64
N PRO A 635 18.79 25.57 18.24
CA PRO A 635 17.52 25.75 17.52
C PRO A 635 17.62 26.86 16.45
N TYR A 636 16.84 26.75 15.37
CA TYR A 636 16.81 27.74 14.27
C TYR A 636 15.38 28.20 13.93
N LEU A 637 15.17 29.51 13.77
CA LEU A 637 13.86 30.11 13.47
C LEU A 637 13.61 30.29 11.95
N HIS A 638 12.88 29.35 11.35
CA HIS A 638 12.52 29.38 9.93
C HIS A 638 11.47 30.45 9.58
N TRP A 639 10.48 30.62 10.45
CA TRP A 639 9.35 31.52 10.18
C TRP A 639 8.65 31.97 11.46
N MET A 640 8.19 33.22 11.48
CA MET A 640 7.46 33.83 12.58
C MET A 640 6.44 34.84 12.04
N GLN A 641 5.20 34.75 12.53
CA GLN A 641 4.13 35.71 12.28
C GLN A 641 3.32 35.98 13.57
N PRO A 642 3.49 37.14 14.23
CA PRO A 642 2.66 37.53 15.36
C PRO A 642 1.30 38.11 14.91
N ASN A 643 0.39 38.23 15.88
CA ASN A 643 -0.87 38.97 15.80
C ASN A 643 -1.89 38.42 14.78
N ILE A 644 -1.93 37.09 14.61
CA ILE A 644 -2.93 36.41 13.77
C ILE A 644 -4.24 36.33 14.56
N ALA A 645 -5.27 37.06 14.13
CA ALA A 645 -6.58 37.04 14.75
C ALA A 645 -7.38 35.80 14.32
N LEU A 646 -7.70 34.92 15.28
CA LEU A 646 -8.43 33.68 15.03
C LEU A 646 -9.64 33.51 15.95
N SER A 647 -10.73 33.02 15.37
CA SER A 647 -11.94 32.51 16.03
C SER A 647 -12.51 31.34 15.22
N ALA A 648 -13.57 30.69 15.70
CA ALA A 648 -14.30 29.67 14.94
C ALA A 648 -14.90 30.15 13.60
N LEU A 649 -14.97 31.47 13.38
CA LEU A 649 -15.48 32.08 12.14
C LEU A 649 -14.37 32.52 11.18
N SER A 650 -13.11 32.41 11.58
CA SER A 650 -11.98 32.78 10.73
C SER A 650 -11.90 31.89 9.49
N PRO A 651 -11.55 32.43 8.31
CA PRO A 651 -11.33 31.64 7.12
C PRO A 651 -10.17 30.67 7.31
N SER A 652 -10.34 29.46 6.76
CA SER A 652 -9.33 28.41 6.71
C SER A 652 -9.13 28.05 5.23
N PRO A 653 -7.91 28.13 4.66
CA PRO A 653 -6.62 28.32 5.33
C PRO A 653 -6.39 29.75 5.86
N ILE A 654 -5.45 29.91 6.79
CA ILE A 654 -5.11 31.20 7.41
C ILE A 654 -4.59 32.18 6.33
N PRO A 655 -5.19 33.38 6.17
CA PRO A 655 -4.74 34.37 5.21
C PRO A 655 -3.50 35.13 5.73
N LEU A 656 -2.31 34.62 5.41
CA LEU A 656 -1.02 35.20 5.79
C LEU A 656 -0.57 36.25 4.76
N THR A 657 -1.33 37.35 4.63
CA THR A 657 -1.12 38.41 3.64
C THR A 657 0.02 39.38 3.97
N THR A 658 0.52 39.39 5.21
CA THR A 658 1.65 40.20 5.65
C THR A 658 2.62 39.32 6.40
N THR A 659 3.84 39.16 5.89
CA THR A 659 4.90 38.34 6.49
C THR A 659 5.83 39.20 7.32
N HIS A 660 5.84 39.00 8.64
CA HIS A 660 6.71 39.69 9.59
C HIS A 660 8.17 39.23 9.49
N THR A 661 8.38 37.93 9.22
CA THR A 661 9.68 37.38 8.84
C THR A 661 9.55 36.65 7.51
N ARG A 662 10.62 36.68 6.70
CA ARG A 662 10.74 35.84 5.50
C ARG A 662 10.70 34.37 5.92
N TYR A 663 9.93 33.56 5.19
CA TYR A 663 9.98 32.10 5.28
C TYR A 663 11.30 31.60 4.70
N ILE A 664 12.10 30.94 5.53
CA ILE A 664 13.28 30.21 5.10
C ILE A 664 12.89 28.73 5.06
N PRO A 665 13.03 28.04 3.91
CA PRO A 665 12.67 26.63 3.82
C PRO A 665 13.60 25.77 4.71
N PRO A 666 13.11 24.61 5.18
CA PRO A 666 13.93 23.54 5.76
C PRO A 666 15.21 23.25 4.95
N HIS A 667 16.33 23.05 5.64
CA HIS A 667 17.65 22.85 5.03
C HIS A 667 18.57 21.97 5.90
N PRO A 668 18.20 20.70 6.15
CA PRO A 668 19.02 19.76 6.92
C PRO A 668 20.37 19.51 6.22
N GLN A 669 21.49 19.64 6.94
CA GLN A 669 22.83 19.65 6.34
C GLN A 669 23.34 18.25 5.97
N ARG A 670 24.18 18.16 4.95
CA ARG A 670 24.77 16.88 4.53
C ARG A 670 25.54 16.21 5.68
N GLY A 671 25.03 15.06 6.13
CA GLY A 671 25.68 14.21 7.13
C GLY A 671 25.14 14.34 8.55
N THR A 672 24.21 15.26 8.80
CA THR A 672 23.43 15.30 10.04
C THR A 672 22.38 14.15 10.06
N PRO A 673 21.79 13.81 11.22
CA PRO A 673 20.56 13.02 11.28
C PRO A 673 19.37 13.77 10.65
N TYR A 674 18.15 13.24 10.82
CA TYR A 674 16.96 14.00 10.46
C TYR A 674 16.79 15.23 11.36
N HIS A 675 16.20 16.29 10.81
CA HIS A 675 15.84 17.49 11.55
C HIS A 675 14.33 17.50 11.86
N ARG A 676 13.96 17.96 13.06
CA ARG A 676 12.56 18.10 13.53
C ARG A 676 12.08 19.53 13.31
N TYR A 677 11.21 19.72 12.30
CA TYR A 677 10.54 20.99 12.06
C TYR A 677 9.22 21.03 12.83
N VAL A 678 9.13 21.94 13.80
CA VAL A 678 7.94 22.13 14.64
C VAL A 678 7.31 23.47 14.31
N ILE A 679 6.03 23.46 13.97
CA ILE A 679 5.23 24.66 13.79
C ILE A 679 4.22 24.80 14.93
N LEU A 680 4.28 25.95 15.60
CA LEU A 680 3.49 26.31 16.78
C LEU A 680 2.60 27.50 16.46
N LEU A 681 1.38 27.47 16.99
CA LEU A 681 0.43 28.57 16.92
C LEU A 681 -0.10 28.85 18.33
N LEU A 682 0.58 29.72 19.05
CA LEU A 682 0.36 29.94 20.49
C LEU A 682 -0.51 31.17 20.75
N PRO A 683 -1.44 31.11 21.72
CA PRO A 683 -2.26 32.26 22.09
C PRO A 683 -1.40 33.34 22.77
N GLN A 684 -1.69 34.60 22.46
CA GLN A 684 -1.10 35.75 23.15
C GLN A 684 -1.78 35.96 24.52
N SER A 685 -1.05 36.47 25.51
CA SER A 685 -1.62 36.69 26.86
C SER A 685 -2.72 37.76 26.87
N SER A 686 -2.60 38.81 26.06
CA SER A 686 -3.69 39.78 25.78
C SER A 686 -4.46 39.34 24.52
N PRO A 687 -5.77 39.06 24.58
CA PRO A 687 -6.53 38.58 23.41
C PRO A 687 -6.68 39.59 22.27
N THR A 688 -6.56 40.90 22.58
CA THR A 688 -6.90 42.02 21.68
C THR A 688 -5.71 42.96 21.40
N GLU A 689 -4.72 43.02 22.28
CA GLU A 689 -3.57 43.92 22.14
C GLU A 689 -2.50 43.30 21.25
N ARG A 690 -2.07 44.03 20.20
CA ARG A 690 -1.04 43.54 19.28
C ARG A 690 0.35 43.66 19.90
N ILE A 691 1.02 42.51 20.07
CA ILE A 691 2.42 42.47 20.51
C ILE A 691 3.32 43.02 19.42
N LYS A 692 4.23 43.93 19.78
CA LYS A 692 5.31 44.42 18.92
C LYS A 692 6.56 43.57 19.15
N ILE A 693 6.83 42.67 18.22
CA ILE A 693 8.04 41.83 18.20
C ILE A 693 8.98 42.42 17.13
N PRO A 694 10.28 42.63 17.40
CA PRO A 694 11.24 42.98 16.36
C PRO A 694 11.47 41.77 15.45
N ALA A 695 11.53 42.00 14.14
CA ALA A 695 11.88 40.93 13.21
C ALA A 695 13.39 40.60 13.37
N PRO A 696 13.76 39.36 13.74
CA PRO A 696 15.17 38.99 13.85
C PRO A 696 15.87 39.04 12.49
N THR A 697 17.14 39.44 12.49
CA THR A 697 18.01 39.28 11.31
C THR A 697 18.28 37.80 11.05
N ASP A 698 18.71 37.45 9.84
CA ASP A 698 18.88 36.03 9.48
C ASP A 698 20.00 35.33 10.29
N GLU A 699 20.98 36.10 10.80
CA GLU A 699 21.98 35.66 11.79
C GLU A 699 21.35 35.35 13.16
N GLN A 700 20.43 36.21 13.64
CA GLN A 700 19.74 36.07 14.93
C GLN A 700 18.74 34.91 14.98
N ARG A 701 18.49 34.24 13.85
CA ARG A 701 17.65 33.04 13.78
C ARG A 701 18.35 31.81 14.34
N LEU A 702 19.69 31.74 14.26
CA LEU A 702 20.48 30.62 14.76
C LEU A 702 20.70 30.75 16.27
N GLY A 703 20.43 29.68 17.02
CA GLY A 703 20.45 29.71 18.48
C GLY A 703 19.20 30.35 19.10
N PHE A 704 18.08 30.42 18.37
CA PHE A 704 16.85 31.07 18.83
C PHE A 704 16.27 30.40 20.09
N ASN A 705 16.46 31.02 21.26
CA ASN A 705 15.93 30.51 22.53
C ASN A 705 14.42 30.78 22.65
N PHE A 706 13.63 29.86 22.11
CA PHE A 706 12.18 29.90 22.18
C PHE A 706 11.64 30.04 23.61
N ARG A 707 12.25 29.42 24.63
CA ARG A 707 11.73 29.48 26.02
C ARG A 707 11.88 30.88 26.62
N ALA A 708 13.02 31.54 26.38
CA ALA A 708 13.23 32.92 26.80
C ALA A 708 12.26 33.88 26.08
N PHE A 709 12.08 33.68 24.77
CA PHE A 709 11.11 34.42 23.96
C PHE A 709 9.66 34.24 24.44
N ALA A 710 9.27 33.00 24.75
CA ALA A 710 7.94 32.65 25.26
C ALA A 710 7.66 33.32 26.61
N ALA A 711 8.65 33.33 27.52
CA ALA A 711 8.57 34.04 28.79
C ALA A 711 8.47 35.57 28.59
N GLN A 712 9.26 36.16 27.68
CA GLN A 712 9.26 37.60 27.41
C GLN A 712 7.92 38.10 26.87
N TYR A 713 7.29 37.36 25.96
CA TYR A 713 6.04 37.76 25.29
C TYR A 713 4.78 37.08 25.84
N GLY A 714 4.89 36.36 26.96
CA GLY A 714 3.77 35.69 27.63
C GLY A 714 3.08 34.63 26.76
N LEU A 715 3.82 33.93 25.90
CA LEU A 715 3.33 32.81 25.10
C LEU A 715 3.47 31.52 25.90
N ASP A 716 2.40 30.74 26.03
CA ASP A 716 2.40 29.55 26.89
C ASP A 716 1.62 28.40 26.25
N GLY A 717 2.32 27.30 25.96
CA GLY A 717 1.74 26.07 25.41
C GLY A 717 0.82 25.32 26.38
N ALA A 718 0.88 25.61 27.68
CA ALA A 718 -0.06 25.07 28.67
C ALA A 718 -1.41 25.79 28.67
N LYS A 719 -1.47 27.07 28.28
CA LYS A 719 -2.72 27.85 28.12
C LYS A 719 -3.52 27.47 26.87
N GLY A 720 -2.86 26.88 25.88
CA GLY A 720 -3.50 26.41 24.65
C GLY A 720 -2.65 26.60 23.40
N GLY A 721 -3.31 26.50 22.25
CA GLY A 721 -2.70 26.69 20.93
C GLY A 721 -2.83 25.47 20.04
N GLY A 722 -2.21 25.56 18.88
CA GLY A 722 -2.03 24.46 17.94
C GLY A 722 -0.55 24.14 17.75
N VAL A 723 -0.26 22.90 17.41
CA VAL A 723 1.09 22.40 17.12
C VAL A 723 1.00 21.36 16.02
N HIS A 724 1.97 21.36 15.13
CA HIS A 724 2.21 20.29 14.17
C HIS A 724 3.71 20.13 13.98
N MET A 725 4.17 18.97 13.54
CA MET A 725 5.56 18.76 13.20
C MET A 725 5.73 17.87 11.97
N TRP A 726 6.90 17.95 11.34
CA TRP A 726 7.38 17.00 10.34
C TRP A 726 8.89 16.82 10.49
N ARG A 727 9.48 15.97 9.66
CA ARG A 727 10.92 15.74 9.59
C ARG A 727 11.42 15.96 8.18
N GLU A 728 12.67 16.35 8.04
CA GLU A 728 13.39 16.26 6.77
C GLU A 728 14.79 15.70 7.00
N VAL A 729 15.39 15.18 5.93
CA VAL A 729 16.76 14.66 5.87
C VAL A 729 17.43 15.34 4.69
N TRP A 730 18.75 15.49 4.73
CA TRP A 730 19.50 15.99 3.59
C TRP A 730 19.18 15.24 2.30
N ASP A 731 19.05 16.02 1.23
CA ASP A 731 18.88 15.59 -0.16
C ASP A 731 19.78 16.48 -1.03
N GLU A 732 20.16 16.00 -2.23
CA GLU A 732 21.03 16.74 -3.17
C GLU A 732 20.48 18.13 -3.54
N THR A 733 19.18 18.33 -3.31
CA THR A 733 18.46 19.55 -3.59
C THR A 733 18.58 20.61 -2.48
N VAL A 734 19.02 20.24 -1.27
CA VAL A 734 19.28 21.18 -0.16
C VAL A 734 20.46 22.10 -0.47
N THR A 735 21.47 21.62 -1.19
CA THR A 735 22.63 22.44 -1.59
C THR A 735 22.20 23.70 -2.36
N LYS A 736 21.12 23.62 -3.15
CA LYS A 736 20.53 24.77 -3.85
C LYS A 736 19.91 25.79 -2.90
N ILE A 737 19.39 25.37 -1.75
CA ILE A 737 18.82 26.28 -0.76
C ILE A 737 19.94 27.14 -0.16
N TYR A 738 21.10 26.54 0.10
CA TYR A 738 22.30 27.24 0.53
C TYR A 738 22.80 28.25 -0.51
N THR A 739 22.91 27.87 -1.78
CA THR A 739 23.33 28.79 -2.85
C THR A 739 22.30 29.88 -3.17
N ASP A 740 21.01 29.53 -3.26
CA ASP A 740 19.95 30.44 -3.75
C ASP A 740 19.42 31.41 -2.67
N ILE A 741 19.59 31.10 -1.38
CA ILE A 741 19.01 31.89 -0.27
C ILE A 741 20.06 32.46 0.66
N PHE A 742 21.09 31.68 1.00
CA PHE A 742 22.12 32.10 1.95
C PHE A 742 23.41 32.58 1.28
N GLU A 743 23.58 32.35 -0.04
CA GLU A 743 24.76 32.73 -0.82
C GLU A 743 26.09 32.16 -0.27
N ILE A 744 26.02 31.02 0.43
CA ILE A 744 27.16 30.30 1.02
C ILE A 744 27.24 28.86 0.49
N GLU A 745 28.42 28.24 0.59
CA GLU A 745 28.57 26.80 0.38
C GLU A 745 27.90 26.01 1.52
N GLU A 746 27.35 24.84 1.19
CA GLU A 746 26.71 23.97 2.19
C GLU A 746 27.75 23.38 3.17
N PRO A 747 27.58 23.55 4.49
CA PRO A 747 28.45 22.91 5.47
C PRO A 747 28.20 21.40 5.52
N VAL A 748 29.25 20.61 5.27
CA VAL A 748 29.19 19.13 5.26
C VAL A 748 29.73 18.55 6.56
N TYR A 749 28.93 17.72 7.22
CA TYR A 749 29.24 17.07 8.49
C TYR A 749 29.71 15.62 8.29
N GLY A 750 30.76 15.23 9.00
CA GLY A 750 31.14 13.83 9.14
C GLY A 750 30.15 13.08 10.03
N ARG A 751 29.95 11.78 9.79
CA ARG A 751 29.25 10.94 10.77
C ARG A 751 30.03 10.91 12.07
N MET A 752 29.35 11.13 13.19
CA MET A 752 29.96 11.03 14.52
C MET A 752 30.61 9.64 14.68
N PRO A 753 31.89 9.54 15.08
CA PRO A 753 32.56 8.25 15.25
C PRO A 753 31.80 7.39 16.26
N THR A 754 31.40 6.17 15.87
CA THR A 754 30.76 5.25 16.80
C THR A 754 31.73 4.94 17.95
N PRO A 755 31.39 5.24 19.22
CA PRO A 755 32.29 4.97 20.33
C PRO A 755 32.53 3.45 20.44
N ASP A 756 33.76 3.02 20.23
CA ASP A 756 34.15 1.62 20.35
C ASP A 756 34.06 1.19 21.81
N ARG A 757 32.98 0.46 22.12
CA ARG A 757 32.65 -0.09 23.45
C ARG A 757 33.74 -1.01 24.02
N TYR A 758 34.70 -1.44 23.20
CA TYR A 758 35.75 -2.37 23.56
C TYR A 758 37.16 -1.74 23.64
N VAL A 759 37.30 -0.41 23.56
CA VAL A 759 38.61 0.27 23.72
C VAL A 759 39.34 -0.17 24.99
N GLY A 760 38.65 -0.22 26.13
CA GLY A 760 39.23 -0.72 27.40
C GLY A 760 39.57 -2.21 27.40
N LEU A 761 38.88 -3.02 26.58
CA LEU A 761 39.08 -4.47 26.48
C LEU A 761 40.22 -4.86 25.50
N ARG A 762 40.68 -3.93 24.64
CA ARG A 762 41.88 -4.14 23.80
C ARG A 762 43.18 -4.07 24.60
N GLY A 763 43.19 -3.39 25.76
CA GLY A 763 44.37 -3.26 26.63
C GLY A 763 44.59 -4.45 27.58
N THR A 764 43.55 -5.22 27.89
CA THR A 764 43.66 -6.40 28.76
C THR A 764 44.24 -7.60 28.01
N LYS A 765 45.50 -7.96 28.30
CA LYS A 765 46.10 -9.22 27.84
C LYS A 765 45.25 -10.40 28.31
N LYS A 766 44.53 -11.03 27.39
CA LYS A 766 43.59 -12.12 27.69
C LYS A 766 44.24 -13.42 28.18
N TYR A 767 45.57 -13.54 28.07
CA TYR A 767 46.35 -14.69 28.52
C TYR A 767 47.71 -14.25 29.07
N ILE A 768 47.94 -14.45 30.37
CA ILE A 768 49.24 -14.68 31.00
C ILE A 768 49.03 -15.80 32.04
N GLN A 769 50.00 -16.72 32.12
CA GLN A 769 50.11 -17.86 33.05
C GLN A 769 49.11 -19.02 32.89
N SER A 770 49.55 -20.01 32.10
CA SER A 770 50.17 -21.21 32.68
C SER A 770 51.43 -21.55 31.87
#